data_AF-A0A9P6TMR2-F1
#
_entry.id   AF-A0A9P6TMR2-F1
#
_cell.length_a   1.000
_cell.length_b   1.000
_cell.length_c   1.000
_cell.angle_alpha   90.00
_cell.angle_beta   90.00
_cell.angle_gamma   90.00
#
_symmetry.space_group_name_H-M   'P 1'
#
loop_
_entity.id
_entity.type
_entity.pdbx_description
1 polymer ?
#
loop_
_entity_poly.entity_id
_entity_poly.type
_entity_poly.pdbx_seq_one_letter_code
_entity_poly.pdbx_strand_id
1 'polypeptide(L)'
;MSANKRILVTGADGFIGSHLTEYLVRAGYDVRAFVLYNSFNSWGWLDQAPANIKSSLDVFVGDVRDPHGVRNALQGCDTVLHLAALIAIPYSYHSPDTYVDTNVKGTLNVMQAARELGARVVHTSTSEVYGTARTVPIDETHPLQSQSPYSASKIGADQIALSFYMSFETPVAVLRPFNTYGPRQSARAVIPSIITQIASGRRDLKLGALHPTRDFNFVADTVRAFEAVMKSDAALGQVLNAGSGFEVSIGDTVRMIAETTGAEVTIETDEQRLRPEKSEVERLLADNCRLRELTGWAPEFGGIDGFRKGLAKTVEWFTDPVNLSCYKADRYNTVRQMYRADGFLPLHAPIFEGNESAYVQATIESTFVSSVGAYVDQFEAMLREITGARHVIATTNGTTALHMALLLAGVCRDDLVITQSLSFVATANSIAHAGAMPAFVDVDADSYGLSPVALEAFLDGQCELSGNCCTHRATGRRVSACVPMHSFGLPARIEEIVAICDRWRIPVIEDAAEALGSRVGKRHCGTFGLLGTLSFNGNKIVTTGGGGAIMTDDPELGKHAKHLTTTAKVPHRWRFEHDAIGFNFRLPNLNAALGCAQLERLNAFLEFKRDLARRYNEAFTQAGIPFVTERPGTLSNYWLCAILLNDRAERDECLEVTNEAGVMTRPVWEPLHTLPMFASAPRDALPRATFAGLMKDILLFGGGGHCKSVIDVLETTHAWNIAGIVEAPGSTMKEVLGYPVVGYDDDLVQLAQRCTHALVTVGQIRSPSIRQRLYERLAETGFTLPSIVSPRAHVARSAQIGAGTIVMHHAQIGPDARVGLNTIVNTHALVEHDATVGDHCHIATAAVLNGHVTVGSGTLIGSGTICREGVAIGPDCLVAMGSRVNHNGSIELAHQLIDAAAAAGADYVKFQTFRAESLVTRSAPKAAYQEATTGSNESQFDMLKRLELPQQAFVELANHCAQKNIGFMSTPFDVEAARFLAGLGMGIFKVSSGDLTNVPFLREIGRFGRPVILSSGMAMLGEIEYAIAALEGVGLAIDQISLLHCTTEYPAPAEEVNLLAMQTMRAAFPGATIGYSDHTQGIDIPIAAVALGAQVIEKHFTLDRTMQGPDHRASLEPAELTAMVSGIRRVGPALGDGRKRPSASELPNRLIARKSIVAARPIARGETFTDDNLAVRRPGNGLSPARWDELIGRQATRDYAWDEPI
;
A
#
# COMPACT_ATOMS: atom_id res chain seq x y z
N MET A 1 12.72 56.48 7.75
CA MET A 1 11.35 55.91 7.68
C MET A 1 11.19 54.92 8.83
N SER A 2 9.97 54.63 9.30
CA SER A 2 9.74 53.85 10.53
C SER A 2 10.52 52.52 10.54
N ALA A 3 11.45 52.38 11.49
CA ALA A 3 12.44 51.30 11.52
C ALA A 3 11.93 50.01 12.18
N ASN A 4 10.61 49.77 12.17
CA ASN A 4 9.98 48.69 12.93
C ASN A 4 8.66 48.19 12.29
N LYS A 5 8.55 48.20 10.95
CA LYS A 5 7.41 47.57 10.27
C LYS A 5 7.62 46.07 10.12
N ARG A 6 6.69 45.27 10.63
CA ARG A 6 6.72 43.81 10.57
C ARG A 6 5.92 43.30 9.37
N ILE A 7 6.53 42.47 8.54
CA ILE A 7 5.97 41.98 7.28
C ILE A 7 5.70 40.47 7.36
N LEU A 8 4.47 40.05 7.09
CA LEU A 8 4.13 38.65 6.87
C LEU A 8 4.36 38.29 5.39
N VAL A 9 5.10 37.21 5.11
CA VAL A 9 5.20 36.63 3.76
C VAL A 9 4.54 35.25 3.78
N THR A 10 3.42 35.06 3.07
CA THR A 10 2.76 33.75 2.99
C THR A 10 3.28 32.95 1.82
N GLY A 11 3.53 31.65 1.99
CA GLY A 11 4.18 30.83 0.96
C GLY A 11 5.68 31.14 0.86
N ALA A 12 6.27 31.54 1.98
CA ALA A 12 7.67 31.93 2.10
C ALA A 12 8.64 30.76 1.84
N ASP A 13 8.17 29.53 1.99
CA ASP A 13 8.81 28.27 1.64
C ASP A 13 8.95 28.03 0.12
N GLY A 14 8.13 28.72 -0.68
CA GLY A 14 8.07 28.56 -2.13
C GLY A 14 9.18 29.26 -2.91
N PHE A 15 9.19 29.08 -4.23
CA PHE A 15 10.19 29.68 -5.14
C PHE A 15 10.31 31.21 -4.97
N ILE A 16 9.26 31.97 -5.32
CA ILE A 16 9.32 33.45 -5.24
C ILE A 16 9.33 33.91 -3.76
N GLY A 17 8.58 33.23 -2.89
CA GLY A 17 8.48 33.54 -1.47
C GLY A 17 9.81 33.49 -0.72
N SER A 18 10.66 32.50 -1.00
CA SER A 18 11.96 32.38 -0.34
C SER A 18 12.94 33.48 -0.76
N HIS A 19 12.99 33.82 -2.06
CA HIS A 19 13.78 34.95 -2.56
C HIS A 19 13.29 36.29 -2.00
N LEU A 20 11.97 36.49 -1.90
CA LEU A 20 11.37 37.69 -1.31
C LEU A 20 11.70 37.81 0.19
N THR A 21 11.56 36.72 0.93
CA THR A 21 11.84 36.63 2.36
C THR A 21 13.30 36.97 2.65
N GLU A 22 14.26 36.36 1.94
CA GLU A 22 15.67 36.70 2.11
C GLU A 22 15.99 38.15 1.72
N TYR A 23 15.36 38.67 0.66
CA TYR A 23 15.57 40.05 0.22
C TYR A 23 15.10 41.06 1.28
N LEU A 24 13.92 40.85 1.88
CA LEU A 24 13.38 41.73 2.91
C LEU A 24 14.24 41.73 4.18
N VAL A 25 14.73 40.56 4.62
CA VAL A 25 15.68 40.50 5.75
C VAL A 25 16.98 41.25 5.41
N ARG A 26 17.52 41.08 4.19
CA ARG A 26 18.71 41.84 3.73
C ARG A 26 18.47 43.35 3.62
N ALA A 27 17.23 43.77 3.36
CA ALA A 27 16.81 45.16 3.32
C ALA A 27 16.51 45.76 4.72
N GLY A 28 16.58 44.95 5.79
CA GLY A 28 16.44 45.39 7.17
C GLY A 28 15.01 45.44 7.71
N TYR A 29 14.06 44.69 7.10
CA TYR A 29 12.72 44.53 7.67
C TYR A 29 12.67 43.39 8.71
N ASP A 30 11.76 43.51 9.68
CA ASP A 30 11.32 42.38 10.51
C ASP A 30 10.34 41.54 9.70
N VAL A 31 10.69 40.27 9.45
CA VAL A 31 9.96 39.39 8.52
C VAL A 31 9.46 38.16 9.26
N ARG A 32 8.13 37.99 9.24
CA ARG A 32 7.48 36.74 9.57
C ARG A 32 7.26 35.90 8.31
N ALA A 33 7.93 34.75 8.24
CA ALA A 33 7.77 33.78 7.17
C ALA A 33 6.63 32.81 7.52
N PHE A 34 5.50 32.90 6.81
CA PHE A 34 4.39 31.96 6.93
C PHE A 34 4.57 30.82 5.91
N VAL A 35 4.99 29.66 6.43
CA VAL A 35 5.38 28.46 5.67
C VAL A 35 4.35 27.34 5.86
N LEU A 36 4.15 26.52 4.83
CA LEU A 36 3.18 25.42 4.90
C LEU A 36 3.64 24.35 5.90
N TYR A 37 2.77 24.00 6.87
CA TYR A 37 3.02 22.86 7.75
C TYR A 37 3.23 21.56 6.97
N ASN A 38 4.31 20.87 7.28
CA ASN A 38 4.68 19.59 6.69
C ASN A 38 5.36 18.71 7.74
N SER A 39 5.27 17.39 7.55
CA SER A 39 5.82 16.39 8.48
C SER A 39 7.34 16.43 8.60
N PHE A 40 8.06 16.99 7.62
CA PHE A 40 9.52 17.04 7.63
C PHE A 40 10.10 18.21 8.44
N ASN A 41 9.23 19.01 9.09
CA ASN A 41 9.58 20.28 9.75
C ASN A 41 10.41 21.24 8.85
N SER A 42 10.24 21.11 7.53
CA SER A 42 10.98 21.87 6.52
C SER A 42 10.36 23.25 6.35
N TRP A 43 11.18 24.29 6.22
CA TRP A 43 10.75 25.63 5.80
C TRP A 43 10.86 25.79 4.28
N GLY A 44 10.82 24.66 3.54
CA GLY A 44 11.03 24.58 2.10
C GLY A 44 12.38 25.15 1.71
N TRP A 45 12.38 26.06 0.73
CA TRP A 45 13.62 26.68 0.27
C TRP A 45 14.33 27.57 1.30
N LEU A 46 13.67 27.93 2.41
CA LEU A 46 14.29 28.66 3.50
C LEU A 46 15.21 27.81 4.38
N ASP A 47 15.12 26.47 4.33
CA ASP A 47 16.06 25.60 5.05
C ASP A 47 17.51 25.83 4.59
N GLN A 48 17.68 26.13 3.30
CA GLN A 48 18.94 26.43 2.65
C GLN A 48 19.36 27.92 2.77
N ALA A 49 18.56 28.77 3.43
CA ALA A 49 18.91 30.17 3.60
C ALA A 49 20.14 30.34 4.52
N PRO A 50 20.98 31.37 4.30
CA PRO A 50 22.15 31.63 5.14
C PRO A 50 21.78 31.79 6.63
N ALA A 51 22.68 31.35 7.52
CA ALA A 51 22.42 31.32 8.97
C ALA A 51 22.04 32.69 9.57
N ASN A 52 22.61 33.79 9.05
CA ASN A 52 22.26 35.15 9.47
C ASN A 52 20.85 35.59 9.00
N ILE A 53 20.32 35.00 7.92
CA ILE A 53 18.93 35.20 7.52
C ILE A 53 18.01 34.36 8.42
N LYS A 54 18.30 33.06 8.59
CA LYS A 54 17.46 32.16 9.41
C LYS A 54 17.31 32.63 10.86
N SER A 55 18.37 33.15 11.46
CA SER A 55 18.34 33.74 12.81
C SER A 55 17.59 35.08 12.91
N SER A 56 17.23 35.69 11.78
CA SER A 56 16.50 36.97 11.71
C SER A 56 15.03 36.78 11.25
N LEU A 57 14.55 35.54 11.13
CA LEU A 57 13.17 35.22 10.70
C LEU A 57 12.30 34.79 11.89
N ASP A 58 11.10 35.36 11.98
CA ASP A 58 9.99 34.78 12.75
C ASP A 58 9.28 33.75 11.85
N VAL A 59 9.49 32.45 12.07
CA VAL A 59 8.85 31.42 11.23
C VAL A 59 7.53 30.99 11.87
N PHE A 60 6.44 31.25 11.17
CA PHE A 60 5.11 30.76 11.53
C PHE A 60 4.73 29.60 10.61
N VAL A 61 4.60 28.40 11.17
CA VAL A 61 4.22 27.20 10.42
C VAL A 61 2.69 27.04 10.48
N GLY A 62 2.03 26.94 9.32
CA GLY A 62 0.55 26.86 9.26
C GLY A 62 0.00 26.53 7.87
N ASP A 63 -1.31 26.68 7.68
CA ASP A 63 -1.96 26.52 6.37
C ASP A 63 -2.84 27.74 6.08
N VAL A 64 -2.75 28.29 4.86
CA VAL A 64 -3.53 29.46 4.45
C VAL A 64 -5.04 29.18 4.42
N ARG A 65 -5.43 27.90 4.34
CA ARG A 65 -6.83 27.43 4.37
C ARG A 65 -7.43 27.46 5.78
N ASP A 66 -6.61 27.54 6.84
CA ASP A 66 -7.06 27.73 8.22
C ASP A 66 -7.20 29.24 8.54
N PRO A 67 -8.43 29.76 8.74
CA PRO A 67 -8.63 31.15 9.08
C PRO A 67 -8.06 31.53 10.46
N HIS A 68 -7.95 30.59 11.42
CA HIS A 68 -7.42 30.89 12.74
C HIS A 68 -5.88 31.03 12.70
N GLY A 69 -5.19 30.07 12.09
CA GLY A 69 -3.75 30.12 11.84
C GLY A 69 -3.32 31.36 11.06
N VAL A 70 -4.04 31.73 9.99
CA VAL A 70 -3.78 32.96 9.23
C VAL A 70 -3.95 34.22 10.08
N ARG A 71 -5.00 34.30 10.89
CA ARG A 71 -5.23 35.45 11.80
C ARG A 71 -4.12 35.56 12.85
N ASN A 72 -3.72 34.45 13.45
CA ASN A 72 -2.64 34.42 14.45
C ASN A 72 -1.29 34.81 13.82
N ALA A 73 -1.00 34.32 12.60
CA ALA A 73 0.22 34.66 11.87
C ALA A 73 0.30 36.15 11.52
N LEU A 74 -0.82 36.78 11.18
CA LEU A 74 -0.89 38.20 10.83
C LEU A 74 -0.89 39.13 12.06
N GLN A 75 -1.07 38.59 13.27
CA GLN A 75 -1.12 39.40 14.48
C GLN A 75 0.23 40.08 14.76
N GLY A 76 0.20 41.42 14.80
CA GLY A 76 1.38 42.27 14.98
C GLY A 76 2.13 42.62 13.68
N CYS A 77 1.60 42.28 12.50
CA CYS A 77 2.20 42.59 11.20
C CYS A 77 1.50 43.80 10.55
N ASP A 78 2.24 44.81 10.11
CA ASP A 78 1.72 45.98 9.39
C ASP A 78 1.31 45.66 7.94
N THR A 79 1.89 44.61 7.36
CA THR A 79 1.74 44.28 5.95
C THR A 79 1.85 42.78 5.73
N VAL A 80 1.06 42.23 4.80
CA VAL A 80 1.19 40.88 4.27
C VAL A 80 1.45 40.91 2.76
N LEU A 81 2.51 40.22 2.35
CA LEU A 81 2.81 39.90 0.97
C LEU A 81 2.30 38.48 0.72
N HIS A 82 1.17 38.37 0.05
CA HIS A 82 0.42 37.12 -0.05
C HIS A 82 0.77 36.36 -1.33
N LEU A 83 1.74 35.42 -1.24
CA LEU A 83 2.21 34.56 -2.33
C LEU A 83 1.71 33.10 -2.23
N ALA A 84 1.03 32.70 -1.16
CA ALA A 84 0.57 31.32 -0.95
C ALA A 84 -0.52 30.95 -1.97
N ALA A 85 -0.18 30.10 -2.94
CA ALA A 85 -1.08 29.66 -4.01
C ALA A 85 -0.61 28.34 -4.65
N LEU A 86 -1.54 27.53 -5.13
CA LEU A 86 -1.27 26.46 -6.09
C LEU A 86 -1.17 27.03 -7.51
N ILE A 87 -0.14 26.60 -8.24
CA ILE A 87 0.34 27.26 -9.47
C ILE A 87 0.68 26.29 -10.62
N ALA A 88 0.12 25.07 -10.62
CA ALA A 88 0.41 24.03 -11.61
C ALA A 88 -0.79 23.76 -12.54
N ILE A 89 -0.88 24.53 -13.63
CA ILE A 89 -1.95 24.44 -14.65
C ILE A 89 -2.36 22.99 -15.00
N PRO A 90 -1.44 22.05 -15.35
CA PRO A 90 -1.84 20.67 -15.66
C PRO A 90 -2.50 19.93 -14.48
N TYR A 91 -2.10 20.22 -13.25
CA TYR A 91 -2.71 19.64 -12.05
C TYR A 91 -4.08 20.28 -11.74
N SER A 92 -4.30 21.54 -12.13
CA SER A 92 -5.60 22.21 -11.96
C SER A 92 -6.74 21.57 -12.77
N TYR A 93 -6.42 20.81 -13.84
CA TYR A 93 -7.42 20.04 -14.59
C TYR A 93 -7.93 18.80 -13.85
N HIS A 94 -7.09 18.17 -13.02
CA HIS A 94 -7.46 16.94 -12.28
C HIS A 94 -7.84 17.21 -10.81
N SER A 95 -7.55 18.39 -10.27
CA SER A 95 -7.86 18.72 -8.86
C SER A 95 -8.25 20.20 -8.68
N PRO A 96 -9.29 20.69 -9.39
CA PRO A 96 -9.69 22.09 -9.37
C PRO A 96 -10.14 22.58 -7.97
N ASP A 97 -10.77 21.74 -7.16
CA ASP A 97 -11.25 22.11 -5.81
C ASP A 97 -10.11 22.60 -4.92
N THR A 98 -8.94 21.93 -4.94
CA THR A 98 -7.77 22.33 -4.17
C THR A 98 -7.25 23.71 -4.58
N TYR A 99 -7.44 24.12 -5.84
CA TYR A 99 -7.12 25.47 -6.32
C TYR A 99 -8.13 26.50 -5.79
N VAL A 100 -9.41 26.16 -5.71
CA VAL A 100 -10.42 27.05 -5.10
C VAL A 100 -10.16 27.20 -3.59
N ASP A 101 -9.97 26.09 -2.87
CA ASP A 101 -9.66 26.11 -1.44
C ASP A 101 -8.39 26.92 -1.12
N THR A 102 -7.31 26.72 -1.88
CA THR A 102 -6.03 27.41 -1.62
C THR A 102 -6.02 28.83 -2.14
N ASN A 103 -6.35 29.04 -3.43
CA ASN A 103 -6.17 30.34 -4.08
C ASN A 103 -7.31 31.31 -3.77
N VAL A 104 -8.56 30.82 -3.68
CA VAL A 104 -9.74 31.69 -3.49
C VAL A 104 -10.06 31.81 -2.00
N LYS A 105 -10.28 30.69 -1.30
CA LYS A 105 -10.59 30.68 0.14
C LYS A 105 -9.39 31.02 1.02
N GLY A 106 -8.18 30.59 0.66
CA GLY A 106 -6.96 31.07 1.33
C GLY A 106 -6.77 32.59 1.21
N THR A 107 -7.02 33.17 0.03
CA THR A 107 -7.03 34.63 -0.14
C THR A 107 -8.12 35.28 0.71
N LEU A 108 -9.33 34.72 0.78
CA LEU A 108 -10.40 35.22 1.63
C LEU A 108 -9.99 35.26 3.11
N ASN A 109 -9.36 34.20 3.62
CA ASN A 109 -8.85 34.14 5.00
C ASN A 109 -7.84 35.27 5.27
N VAL A 110 -6.89 35.50 4.35
CA VAL A 110 -5.90 36.59 4.45
C VAL A 110 -6.58 37.96 4.42
N MET A 111 -7.57 38.18 3.54
CA MET A 111 -8.30 39.45 3.45
C MET A 111 -9.16 39.73 4.69
N GLN A 112 -9.79 38.70 5.26
CA GLN A 112 -10.53 38.81 6.53
C GLN A 112 -9.59 39.20 7.68
N ALA A 113 -8.50 38.45 7.87
CA ALA A 113 -7.52 38.76 8.91
C ALA A 113 -6.90 40.16 8.72
N ALA A 114 -6.56 40.56 7.49
CA ALA A 114 -5.97 41.86 7.21
C ALA A 114 -6.94 43.01 7.50
N ARG A 115 -8.22 42.86 7.16
CA ARG A 115 -9.27 43.81 7.51
C ARG A 115 -9.46 43.92 9.03
N GLU A 116 -9.48 42.80 9.75
CA GLU A 116 -9.66 42.78 11.20
C GLU A 116 -8.49 43.38 11.97
N LEU A 117 -7.27 43.23 11.44
CA LEU A 117 -6.02 43.65 12.10
C LEU A 117 -5.44 44.97 11.55
N GLY A 118 -6.04 45.54 10.51
CA GLY A 118 -5.60 46.80 9.88
C GLY A 118 -4.34 46.68 9.02
N ALA A 119 -4.00 45.48 8.55
CA ALA A 119 -2.79 45.23 7.77
C ALA A 119 -2.95 45.55 6.27
N ARG A 120 -1.90 46.08 5.65
CA ARG A 120 -1.81 46.24 4.19
C ARG A 120 -1.62 44.89 3.50
N VAL A 121 -2.23 44.68 2.33
CA VAL A 121 -2.06 43.46 1.54
C VAL A 121 -1.47 43.76 0.17
N VAL A 122 -0.43 43.02 -0.22
CA VAL A 122 -0.06 42.87 -1.63
C VAL A 122 -0.46 41.46 -2.07
N HIS A 123 -1.53 41.36 -2.86
CA HIS A 123 -2.02 40.09 -3.38
C HIS A 123 -1.23 39.68 -4.64
N THR A 124 -0.71 38.45 -4.64
CA THR A 124 -0.01 37.89 -5.81
C THR A 124 -0.98 37.24 -6.76
N SER A 125 -1.00 37.73 -7.99
CA SER A 125 -1.72 37.17 -9.12
C SER A 125 -0.74 36.60 -10.16
N THR A 126 -1.09 36.57 -11.44
CA THR A 126 -0.26 35.98 -12.51
C THR A 126 -0.64 36.53 -13.88
N SER A 127 0.29 36.59 -14.84
CA SER A 127 -0.01 36.86 -16.25
C SER A 127 -1.00 35.88 -16.88
N GLU A 128 -1.09 34.64 -16.39
CA GLU A 128 -2.01 33.61 -16.92
C GLU A 128 -3.50 33.97 -16.74
N VAL A 129 -3.85 34.99 -15.93
CA VAL A 129 -5.24 35.52 -15.86
C VAL A 129 -5.67 36.23 -17.13
N TYR A 130 -4.73 36.66 -17.98
CA TYR A 130 -5.03 37.30 -19.27
C TYR A 130 -5.26 36.27 -20.38
N GLY A 131 -4.84 35.01 -20.21
CA GLY A 131 -4.84 33.99 -21.25
C GLY A 131 -4.03 34.42 -22.49
N THR A 132 -4.39 33.89 -23.66
CA THR A 132 -3.82 34.30 -24.95
C THR A 132 -4.05 35.78 -25.22
N ALA A 133 -2.97 36.54 -25.40
CA ALA A 133 -3.01 37.98 -25.67
C ALA A 133 -3.93 38.33 -26.85
N ARG A 134 -4.86 39.27 -26.61
CA ARG A 134 -5.68 39.90 -27.67
C ARG A 134 -5.00 41.16 -28.23
N THR A 135 -4.21 41.82 -27.39
CA THR A 135 -3.32 42.94 -27.73
C THR A 135 -1.97 42.74 -27.04
N VAL A 136 -0.91 43.27 -27.65
CA VAL A 136 0.44 43.31 -27.04
C VAL A 136 1.04 44.71 -27.22
N PRO A 137 1.78 45.24 -26.22
CA PRO A 137 1.95 44.69 -24.88
C PRO A 137 0.63 44.65 -24.08
N ILE A 138 0.59 43.81 -23.04
CA ILE A 138 -0.58 43.59 -22.18
C ILE A 138 -0.54 44.56 -21.01
N ASP A 139 -1.41 45.56 -21.01
CA ASP A 139 -1.68 46.44 -19.87
C ASP A 139 -2.72 45.83 -18.91
N GLU A 140 -3.01 46.51 -17.80
CA GLU A 140 -3.98 46.01 -16.80
C GLU A 140 -5.46 46.21 -17.20
N THR A 141 -5.75 46.84 -18.33
CA THR A 141 -7.09 46.94 -18.92
C THR A 141 -7.44 45.74 -19.81
N HIS A 142 -6.44 44.94 -20.20
CA HIS A 142 -6.65 43.72 -20.98
C HIS A 142 -7.68 42.79 -20.30
N PRO A 143 -8.66 42.26 -21.04
CA PRO A 143 -9.70 41.41 -20.46
C PRO A 143 -9.11 40.15 -19.81
N LEU A 144 -9.71 39.77 -18.67
CA LEU A 144 -9.37 38.53 -17.97
C LEU A 144 -9.98 37.34 -18.72
N GLN A 145 -9.22 36.25 -18.85
CA GLN A 145 -9.59 35.04 -19.58
C GLN A 145 -9.29 33.80 -18.74
N SER A 146 -10.35 33.16 -18.24
CA SER A 146 -10.29 31.93 -17.45
C SER A 146 -10.04 30.69 -18.32
N GLN A 147 -8.94 30.67 -19.09
CA GLN A 147 -8.57 29.57 -19.99
C GLN A 147 -8.24 28.25 -19.26
N SER A 148 -7.96 28.27 -17.95
CA SER A 148 -7.75 27.08 -17.13
C SER A 148 -8.39 27.22 -15.73
N PRO A 149 -8.64 26.12 -15.00
CA PRO A 149 -9.09 26.19 -13.61
C PRO A 149 -8.12 26.95 -12.70
N TYR A 150 -6.81 26.85 -12.96
CA TYR A 150 -5.80 27.71 -12.32
C TYR A 150 -6.07 29.19 -12.58
N SER A 151 -6.17 29.64 -13.84
CA SER A 151 -6.39 31.05 -14.13
C SER A 151 -7.75 31.54 -13.63
N ALA A 152 -8.80 30.71 -13.68
CA ALA A 152 -10.09 30.97 -13.03
C ALA A 152 -9.94 31.21 -11.52
N SER A 153 -9.21 30.35 -10.81
CA SER A 153 -8.97 30.50 -9.36
C SER A 153 -8.18 31.77 -9.02
N LYS A 154 -7.24 32.18 -9.88
CA LYS A 154 -6.48 33.43 -9.71
C LYS A 154 -7.31 34.67 -10.02
N ILE A 155 -8.18 34.63 -11.04
CA ILE A 155 -9.18 35.68 -11.27
C ILE A 155 -10.13 35.79 -10.05
N GLY A 156 -10.59 34.67 -9.50
CA GLY A 156 -11.42 34.67 -8.27
C GLY A 156 -10.71 35.30 -7.07
N ALA A 157 -9.42 34.97 -6.88
CA ALA A 157 -8.58 35.57 -5.85
C ALA A 157 -8.41 37.10 -6.03
N ASP A 158 -8.14 37.56 -7.25
CA ASP A 158 -8.05 38.98 -7.59
C ASP A 158 -9.35 39.72 -7.26
N GLN A 159 -10.51 39.15 -7.63
CA GLN A 159 -11.81 39.77 -7.37
C GLN A 159 -12.13 39.82 -5.87
N ILE A 160 -11.79 38.79 -5.09
CA ILE A 160 -11.90 38.83 -3.63
C ILE A 160 -11.02 39.94 -3.06
N ALA A 161 -9.74 40.00 -3.45
CA ALA A 161 -8.80 41.02 -2.99
C ALA A 161 -9.29 42.45 -3.26
N LEU A 162 -9.73 42.73 -4.50
CA LEU A 162 -10.25 44.04 -4.90
C LEU A 162 -11.60 44.36 -4.23
N SER A 163 -12.46 43.36 -4.01
CA SER A 163 -13.75 43.58 -3.33
C SER A 163 -13.60 44.07 -1.89
N PHE A 164 -12.53 43.66 -1.19
CA PHE A 164 -12.24 44.12 0.18
C PHE A 164 -11.75 45.57 0.22
N TYR A 165 -10.99 46.01 -0.79
CA TYR A 165 -10.68 47.44 -0.96
C TYR A 165 -11.95 48.25 -1.23
N MET A 166 -12.77 47.83 -2.20
CA MET A 166 -13.98 48.56 -2.61
C MET A 166 -15.09 48.59 -1.54
N SER A 167 -15.23 47.52 -0.74
CA SER A 167 -16.35 47.38 0.21
C SER A 167 -16.00 47.77 1.64
N PHE A 168 -14.72 47.68 2.02
CA PHE A 168 -14.27 47.80 3.41
C PHE A 168 -13.02 48.68 3.58
N GLU A 169 -12.60 49.40 2.53
CA GLU A 169 -11.41 50.26 2.50
C GLU A 169 -10.12 49.54 2.95
N THR A 170 -10.09 48.20 2.86
CA THR A 170 -8.93 47.40 3.27
C THR A 170 -7.77 47.72 2.32
N PRO A 171 -6.58 48.12 2.81
CA PRO A 171 -5.49 48.60 1.97
C PRO A 171 -4.82 47.47 1.16
N VAL A 172 -5.41 47.14 0.01
CA VAL A 172 -4.99 46.07 -0.90
C VAL A 172 -4.41 46.63 -2.20
N ALA A 173 -3.34 46.01 -2.70
CA ALA A 173 -2.85 46.15 -4.08
C ALA A 173 -2.71 44.77 -4.73
N VAL A 174 -2.96 44.64 -6.04
CA VAL A 174 -2.80 43.37 -6.78
C VAL A 174 -1.58 43.47 -7.70
N LEU A 175 -0.63 42.56 -7.54
CA LEU A 175 0.55 42.44 -8.40
C LEU A 175 0.43 41.20 -9.30
N ARG A 176 0.63 41.37 -10.61
CA ARG A 176 0.61 40.31 -11.63
C ARG A 176 2.02 40.09 -12.21
N PRO A 177 2.85 39.22 -11.62
CA PRO A 177 4.12 38.83 -12.23
C PRO A 177 3.90 38.10 -13.56
N PHE A 178 4.64 38.53 -14.57
CA PHE A 178 4.85 37.78 -15.80
C PHE A 178 5.96 36.75 -15.61
N ASN A 179 5.84 35.63 -16.32
CA ASN A 179 6.56 34.36 -16.21
C ASN A 179 7.88 34.42 -15.42
N THR A 180 7.77 34.40 -14.09
CA THR A 180 8.94 34.58 -13.23
C THR A 180 9.87 33.36 -13.33
N TYR A 181 11.17 33.57 -13.51
CA TYR A 181 12.18 32.51 -13.61
C TYR A 181 13.42 32.77 -12.76
N GLY A 182 14.14 31.71 -12.40
CA GLY A 182 15.36 31.82 -11.59
C GLY A 182 15.73 30.55 -10.79
N PRO A 183 16.77 30.64 -9.95
CA PRO A 183 17.12 29.63 -8.95
C PRO A 183 15.93 29.16 -8.12
N ARG A 184 15.88 27.88 -7.72
CA ARG A 184 14.76 27.25 -6.96
C ARG A 184 13.44 27.07 -7.70
N GLN A 185 13.33 27.47 -8.97
CA GLN A 185 12.11 27.25 -9.75
C GLN A 185 11.90 25.73 -10.01
N SER A 186 10.66 25.27 -10.01
CA SER A 186 10.34 23.85 -10.26
C SER A 186 10.66 23.42 -11.70
N ALA A 187 11.24 22.22 -11.87
CA ALA A 187 11.52 21.60 -13.18
C ALA A 187 10.30 21.41 -14.10
N ARG A 188 9.06 21.61 -13.62
CA ARG A 188 7.86 21.68 -14.46
C ARG A 188 7.80 22.95 -15.34
N ALA A 189 8.60 23.97 -15.03
CA ALA A 189 8.72 25.18 -15.82
C ALA A 189 9.75 25.01 -16.93
N VAL A 190 9.54 25.67 -18.06
CA VAL A 190 10.31 25.42 -19.30
C VAL A 190 11.81 25.69 -19.15
N ILE A 191 12.22 26.81 -18.55
CA ILE A 191 13.64 27.15 -18.34
C ILE A 191 14.35 26.09 -17.47
N PRO A 192 13.90 25.80 -16.23
CA PRO A 192 14.41 24.67 -15.45
C PRO A 192 14.41 23.33 -16.19
N SER A 193 13.33 22.97 -16.89
CA SER A 193 13.24 21.69 -17.62
C SER A 193 14.30 21.56 -18.72
N ILE A 194 14.69 22.65 -19.37
CA ILE A 194 15.76 22.66 -20.38
C ILE A 194 17.10 22.48 -19.67
N ILE A 195 17.38 23.32 -18.66
CA ILE A 195 18.67 23.33 -17.96
C ILE A 195 18.95 21.97 -17.30
N THR A 196 17.98 21.38 -16.59
CA THR A 196 18.21 20.11 -15.90
C THR A 196 18.42 18.94 -16.87
N GLN A 197 17.77 18.93 -18.04
CA GLN A 197 18.03 17.92 -19.07
C GLN A 197 19.48 18.01 -19.58
N ILE A 198 19.96 19.23 -19.87
CA ILE A 198 21.33 19.45 -20.37
C ILE A 198 22.39 19.12 -19.30
N ALA A 199 22.15 19.56 -18.05
CA ALA A 199 23.03 19.33 -16.91
C ALA A 199 23.19 17.85 -16.57
N SER A 200 22.12 17.06 -16.72
CA SER A 200 22.14 15.59 -16.64
C SER A 200 22.72 14.88 -17.89
N GLY A 201 23.41 15.61 -18.77
CA GLY A 201 24.11 15.04 -19.92
C GLY A 201 23.23 14.69 -21.13
N ARG A 202 21.90 14.95 -21.10
CA ARG A 202 21.07 14.77 -22.30
C ARG A 202 21.43 15.81 -23.36
N ARG A 203 21.32 15.42 -24.63
CA ARG A 203 21.52 16.30 -25.79
C ARG A 203 20.25 16.38 -26.64
N ASP A 204 19.50 15.29 -26.74
CA ASP A 204 18.11 15.27 -27.21
C ASP A 204 17.16 15.76 -26.11
N LEU A 205 16.59 16.95 -26.30
CA LEU A 205 15.67 17.60 -25.36
C LEU A 205 14.22 17.34 -25.76
N LYS A 206 13.41 16.79 -24.85
CA LYS A 206 11.97 16.60 -25.05
C LYS A 206 11.20 17.81 -24.55
N LEU A 207 10.55 18.54 -25.45
CA LEU A 207 9.86 19.81 -25.17
C LEU A 207 8.46 19.85 -25.82
N GLY A 208 7.59 20.71 -25.31
CA GLY A 208 6.30 21.00 -25.94
C GLY A 208 6.44 22.00 -27.09
N ALA A 209 5.40 22.81 -27.32
CA ALA A 209 5.41 23.83 -28.37
C ALA A 209 6.57 24.84 -28.21
N LEU A 210 7.35 25.02 -29.29
CA LEU A 210 8.52 25.93 -29.32
C LEU A 210 8.20 27.35 -29.82
N HIS A 211 7.09 27.50 -30.54
CA HIS A 211 6.67 28.77 -31.14
C HIS A 211 6.04 29.80 -30.19
N PRO A 212 5.38 29.43 -29.06
CA PRO A 212 4.81 30.43 -28.16
C PRO A 212 5.89 31.34 -27.59
N THR A 213 5.53 32.61 -27.37
CA THR A 213 6.45 33.64 -26.86
C THR A 213 6.04 34.10 -25.47
N ARG A 214 7.03 34.47 -24.65
CA ARG A 214 6.85 34.88 -23.26
C ARG A 214 7.77 36.04 -22.88
N ASP A 215 7.25 36.90 -22.02
CA ASP A 215 8.01 37.82 -21.18
C ASP A 215 8.41 37.10 -19.90
N PHE A 216 9.69 36.71 -19.83
CA PHE A 216 10.30 36.06 -18.69
C PHE A 216 10.90 37.11 -17.75
N ASN A 217 10.30 37.30 -16.57
CA ASN A 217 10.78 38.22 -15.57
C ASN A 217 11.75 37.52 -14.60
N PHE A 218 12.94 38.04 -14.36
CA PHE A 218 13.88 37.39 -13.44
C PHE A 218 13.40 37.54 -11.99
N VAL A 219 13.58 36.52 -11.15
CA VAL A 219 13.01 36.49 -9.79
C VAL A 219 13.41 37.67 -8.92
N ALA A 220 14.62 38.22 -9.08
CA ALA A 220 15.05 39.42 -8.35
C ALA A 220 14.23 40.68 -8.72
N ASP A 221 13.86 40.83 -10.01
CA ASP A 221 13.04 41.94 -10.48
C ASP A 221 11.60 41.82 -9.95
N THR A 222 11.04 40.59 -9.97
CA THR A 222 9.74 40.27 -9.34
C THR A 222 9.75 40.58 -7.84
N VAL A 223 10.81 40.23 -7.12
CA VAL A 223 10.98 40.51 -5.68
C VAL A 223 11.03 42.01 -5.39
N ARG A 224 11.76 42.80 -6.19
CA ARG A 224 11.74 44.26 -6.06
C ARG A 224 10.38 44.87 -6.40
N ALA A 225 9.58 44.25 -7.27
CA ALA A 225 8.23 44.72 -7.56
C ALA A 225 7.32 44.61 -6.33
N PHE A 226 7.39 43.52 -5.57
CA PHE A 226 6.68 43.40 -4.29
C PHE A 226 7.05 44.50 -3.30
N GLU A 227 8.35 44.79 -3.16
CA GLU A 227 8.81 45.84 -2.23
C GLU A 227 8.36 47.24 -2.68
N ALA A 228 8.41 47.53 -3.99
CA ALA A 228 7.97 48.80 -4.56
C ALA A 228 6.45 49.02 -4.41
N VAL A 229 5.64 47.99 -4.65
CA VAL A 229 4.17 48.01 -4.46
C VAL A 229 3.80 48.10 -2.97
N MET A 230 4.59 47.48 -2.09
CA MET A 230 4.43 47.63 -0.64
C MET A 230 4.68 49.07 -0.15
N LYS A 231 5.63 49.79 -0.78
CA LYS A 231 6.02 51.15 -0.39
C LYS A 231 5.12 52.26 -0.94
N SER A 232 4.40 52.04 -2.03
CA SER A 232 3.62 53.10 -2.71
C SER A 232 2.14 53.08 -2.34
N ASP A 233 1.67 54.08 -1.60
CA ASP A 233 0.23 54.22 -1.31
C ASP A 233 -0.61 54.48 -2.57
N ALA A 234 0.00 55.00 -3.63
CA ALA A 234 -0.64 55.16 -4.95
C ALA A 234 -0.92 53.81 -5.66
N ALA A 235 -0.35 52.70 -5.17
CA ALA A 235 -0.66 51.36 -5.64
C ALA A 235 -1.92 50.74 -5.00
N LEU A 236 -2.50 51.37 -3.96
CA LEU A 236 -3.70 50.85 -3.30
C LEU A 236 -4.92 50.92 -4.22
N GLY A 237 -5.74 49.86 -4.22
CA GLY A 237 -6.84 49.67 -5.15
C GLY A 237 -6.42 49.38 -6.60
N GLN A 238 -5.10 49.34 -6.89
CA GLN A 238 -4.60 49.12 -8.25
C GLN A 238 -4.29 47.64 -8.53
N VAL A 239 -4.42 47.29 -9.79
CA VAL A 239 -3.78 46.12 -10.40
C VAL A 239 -2.52 46.60 -11.12
N LEU A 240 -1.42 45.88 -10.99
CA LEU A 240 -0.11 46.24 -11.55
C LEU A 240 0.59 45.04 -12.19
N ASN A 241 1.05 45.18 -13.43
CA ASN A 241 1.81 44.16 -14.15
C ASN A 241 3.32 44.28 -13.86
N ALA A 242 3.96 43.16 -13.54
CA ALA A 242 5.41 43.06 -13.33
C ALA A 242 6.05 42.10 -14.33
N GLY A 243 6.43 42.63 -15.50
CA GLY A 243 7.20 41.94 -16.53
C GLY A 243 8.43 42.73 -16.97
N SER A 244 9.32 42.07 -17.72
CA SER A 244 10.57 42.63 -18.21
C SER A 244 10.39 43.60 -19.39
N GLY A 245 9.25 43.53 -20.09
CA GLY A 245 9.01 44.26 -21.34
C GLY A 245 9.76 43.67 -22.54
N PHE A 246 10.32 42.46 -22.41
CA PHE A 246 11.06 41.75 -23.45
C PHE A 246 10.40 40.41 -23.76
N GLU A 247 10.09 40.17 -25.03
CA GLU A 247 9.44 38.95 -25.51
C GLU A 247 10.46 38.02 -26.19
N VAL A 248 10.41 36.73 -25.88
CA VAL A 248 11.27 35.70 -26.48
C VAL A 248 10.49 34.40 -26.71
N SER A 249 10.79 33.67 -27.80
CA SER A 249 10.17 32.37 -28.06
C SER A 249 10.74 31.26 -27.16
N ILE A 250 9.98 30.18 -26.97
CA ILE A 250 10.52 28.99 -26.30
C ILE A 250 11.72 28.42 -27.08
N GLY A 251 11.67 28.37 -28.40
CA GLY A 251 12.79 27.94 -29.24
C GLY A 251 14.07 28.78 -29.07
N ASP A 252 13.94 30.11 -29.00
CA ASP A 252 15.07 31.01 -28.72
C ASP A 252 15.59 30.85 -27.29
N THR A 253 14.69 30.62 -26.33
CA THR A 253 15.06 30.33 -24.94
C THR A 253 15.92 29.06 -24.84
N VAL A 254 15.57 27.99 -25.58
CA VAL A 254 16.39 26.77 -25.66
C VAL A 254 17.78 27.09 -26.22
N ARG A 255 17.86 27.85 -27.32
CA ARG A 255 19.14 28.24 -27.94
C ARG A 255 20.03 29.03 -26.97
N MET A 256 19.48 30.03 -26.29
CA MET A 256 20.24 30.84 -25.32
C MET A 256 20.70 30.02 -24.11
N ILE A 257 19.91 29.05 -23.64
CA ILE A 257 20.35 28.14 -22.56
C ILE A 257 21.47 27.23 -23.07
N ALA A 258 21.33 26.64 -24.26
CA ALA A 258 22.36 25.80 -24.89
C ALA A 258 23.70 26.55 -25.03
N GLU A 259 23.68 27.76 -25.60
CA GLU A 259 24.82 28.70 -25.65
C GLU A 259 25.45 28.91 -24.25
N THR A 260 24.63 29.19 -23.24
CA THR A 260 25.07 29.47 -21.86
C THR A 260 25.71 28.24 -21.20
N THR A 261 25.22 27.03 -21.50
CA THR A 261 25.74 25.76 -20.97
C THR A 261 26.94 25.21 -21.76
N GLY A 262 27.25 25.76 -22.94
CA GLY A 262 28.27 25.21 -23.84
C GLY A 262 27.91 23.83 -24.43
N ALA A 263 26.61 23.52 -24.58
CA ALA A 263 26.12 22.24 -25.05
C ALA A 263 25.45 22.34 -26.43
N GLU A 264 25.78 21.43 -27.35
CA GLU A 264 25.00 21.23 -28.57
C GLU A 264 23.77 20.37 -28.26
N VAL A 265 22.59 20.78 -28.72
CA VAL A 265 21.32 20.11 -28.40
C VAL A 265 20.43 19.94 -29.62
N THR A 266 19.74 18.81 -29.66
CA THR A 266 18.67 18.44 -30.58
C THR A 266 17.33 18.57 -29.85
N ILE A 267 16.25 18.92 -30.56
CA ILE A 267 14.93 19.10 -29.94
C ILE A 267 13.92 18.13 -30.55
N GLU A 268 13.32 17.32 -29.68
CA GLU A 268 12.21 16.42 -30.01
C GLU A 268 10.92 17.03 -29.44
N THR A 269 9.88 17.15 -30.28
CA THR A 269 8.57 17.62 -29.82
C THR A 269 7.81 16.46 -29.19
N ASP A 270 7.50 16.58 -27.91
CA ASP A 270 6.81 15.57 -27.10
C ASP A 270 5.29 15.88 -27.12
N GLU A 271 4.52 15.06 -27.84
CA GLU A 271 3.06 15.23 -27.99
C GLU A 271 2.33 15.23 -26.64
N GLN A 272 2.86 14.56 -25.60
CA GLN A 272 2.28 14.53 -24.25
C GLN A 272 2.52 15.84 -23.48
N ARG A 273 3.39 16.73 -23.99
CA ARG A 273 3.66 18.07 -23.42
C ARG A 273 2.91 19.19 -24.14
N LEU A 274 2.16 18.89 -25.21
CA LEU A 274 1.27 19.85 -25.84
C LEU A 274 0.06 20.09 -24.93
N ARG A 275 -0.28 21.37 -24.70
CA ARG A 275 -1.53 21.72 -24.02
C ARG A 275 -2.70 21.58 -24.99
N PRO A 276 -3.95 21.37 -24.51
CA PRO A 276 -5.13 21.45 -25.36
C PRO A 276 -5.16 22.80 -26.10
N GLU A 277 -5.43 22.79 -27.40
CA GLU A 277 -5.35 23.97 -28.30
C GLU A 277 -6.07 25.22 -27.73
N LYS A 278 -7.27 25.04 -27.16
CA LYS A 278 -8.07 26.14 -26.56
C LYS A 278 -7.55 26.67 -25.22
N SER A 279 -6.49 26.06 -24.68
CA SER A 279 -5.87 26.36 -23.39
C SER A 279 -4.37 26.66 -23.50
N GLU A 280 -3.78 26.61 -24.70
CA GLU A 280 -2.42 27.12 -24.89
C GLU A 280 -2.45 28.65 -24.97
N VAL A 281 -1.45 29.26 -24.34
CA VAL A 281 -1.27 30.70 -24.35
C VAL A 281 -0.22 30.99 -25.41
N GLU A 282 -0.59 31.55 -26.56
CA GLU A 282 0.37 31.80 -27.63
C GLU A 282 1.40 32.88 -27.28
N ARG A 283 0.93 33.93 -26.60
CA ARG A 283 1.68 35.17 -26.40
C ARG A 283 1.41 35.79 -25.03
N LEU A 284 2.47 36.21 -24.35
CA LEU A 284 2.44 37.05 -23.15
C LEU A 284 3.61 38.04 -23.19
N LEU A 285 3.34 39.33 -23.39
CA LEU A 285 4.31 40.42 -23.28
C LEU A 285 3.72 41.48 -22.36
N ALA A 286 4.40 41.86 -21.28
CA ALA A 286 3.86 42.84 -20.33
C ALA A 286 4.02 44.28 -20.83
N ASP A 287 3.01 45.10 -20.57
CA ASP A 287 3.26 46.52 -20.29
C ASP A 287 3.48 46.67 -18.77
N ASN A 288 4.53 47.39 -18.38
CA ASN A 288 4.88 47.69 -16.99
C ASN A 288 4.87 49.20 -16.68
N CYS A 289 4.39 50.05 -17.60
CA CYS A 289 4.37 51.50 -17.44
C CYS A 289 3.65 51.93 -16.16
N ARG A 290 2.48 51.34 -15.86
CA ARG A 290 1.69 51.67 -14.65
C ARG A 290 2.43 51.38 -13.35
N LEU A 291 3.10 50.23 -13.26
CA LEU A 291 3.94 49.88 -12.11
C LEU A 291 5.11 50.86 -11.95
N ARG A 292 5.76 51.23 -13.06
CA ARG A 292 6.85 52.21 -13.08
C ARG A 292 6.39 53.62 -12.67
N GLU A 293 5.25 54.08 -13.18
CA GLU A 293 4.69 55.40 -12.86
C GLU A 293 4.30 55.53 -11.39
N LEU A 294 3.69 54.49 -10.80
CA LEU A 294 3.18 54.54 -9.43
C LEU A 294 4.22 54.18 -8.37
N THR A 295 5.32 53.51 -8.72
CA THR A 295 6.30 53.02 -7.74
C THR A 295 7.77 53.33 -8.05
N GLY A 296 8.08 53.85 -9.24
CA GLY A 296 9.44 54.04 -9.73
C GLY A 296 10.17 52.75 -10.11
N TRP A 297 9.51 51.58 -10.07
CA TRP A 297 10.12 50.29 -10.38
C TRP A 297 10.45 50.15 -11.87
N ALA A 298 11.59 49.51 -12.16
CA ALA A 298 11.98 49.06 -13.49
C ALA A 298 12.75 47.72 -13.38
N PRO A 299 12.68 46.86 -14.41
CA PRO A 299 13.45 45.61 -14.45
C PRO A 299 14.95 45.88 -14.67
N GLU A 300 15.82 45.25 -13.88
CA GLU A 300 17.28 45.28 -14.09
C GLU A 300 17.76 44.15 -15.00
N PHE A 301 16.91 43.14 -15.21
CA PHE A 301 17.11 42.01 -16.11
C PHE A 301 16.22 42.11 -17.35
N GLY A 302 15.77 43.33 -17.69
CA GLY A 302 15.04 43.64 -18.93
C GLY A 302 15.91 43.55 -20.19
N GLY A 303 15.23 43.33 -21.34
CA GLY A 303 15.89 43.19 -22.64
C GLY A 303 16.69 41.89 -22.79
N ILE A 304 17.29 41.70 -23.96
CA ILE A 304 18.03 40.46 -24.29
C ILE A 304 19.26 40.24 -23.40
N ASP A 305 20.01 41.31 -23.06
CA ASP A 305 21.20 41.21 -22.22
C ASP A 305 20.83 40.90 -20.75
N GLY A 306 19.74 41.49 -20.26
CA GLY A 306 19.17 41.17 -18.96
C GLY A 306 18.68 39.74 -18.87
N PHE A 307 17.97 39.26 -19.90
CA PHE A 307 17.52 37.87 -20.00
C PHE A 307 18.69 36.88 -20.02
N ARG A 308 19.72 37.12 -20.86
CA ARG A 308 20.97 36.34 -20.88
C ARG A 308 21.66 36.30 -19.51
N LYS A 309 21.77 37.44 -18.83
CA LYS A 309 22.35 37.56 -17.47
C LYS A 309 21.54 36.76 -16.42
N GLY A 310 20.21 36.76 -16.51
CA GLY A 310 19.34 35.98 -15.65
C GLY A 310 19.38 34.48 -15.94
N LEU A 311 19.49 34.10 -17.22
CA LEU A 311 19.71 32.70 -17.64
C LEU A 311 21.04 32.17 -17.10
N ALA A 312 22.14 32.91 -17.24
CA ALA A 312 23.44 32.53 -16.71
C ALA A 312 23.40 32.22 -15.20
N LYS A 313 22.77 33.09 -14.39
CA LYS A 313 22.56 32.86 -12.95
C LYS A 313 21.66 31.67 -12.63
N THR A 314 20.70 31.38 -13.51
CA THR A 314 19.81 30.23 -13.35
C THR A 314 20.56 28.94 -13.67
N VAL A 315 21.29 28.90 -14.78
CA VAL A 315 22.17 27.79 -15.18
C VAL A 315 23.18 27.49 -14.09
N GLU A 316 23.96 28.49 -13.66
CA GLU A 316 24.95 28.40 -12.56
C GLU A 316 24.38 27.67 -11.34
N TRP A 317 23.21 28.09 -10.85
CA TRP A 317 22.57 27.50 -9.69
C TRP A 317 22.10 26.05 -9.93
N PHE A 318 21.54 25.74 -11.10
CA PHE A 318 21.08 24.40 -11.46
C PHE A 318 22.22 23.43 -11.82
N THR A 319 23.40 23.93 -12.19
CA THR A 319 24.59 23.10 -12.47
C THR A 319 25.38 22.71 -11.22
N ASP A 320 25.12 23.34 -10.08
CA ASP A 320 25.62 22.88 -8.78
C ASP A 320 25.05 21.48 -8.48
N PRO A 321 25.88 20.45 -8.25
CA PRO A 321 25.42 19.08 -8.00
C PRO A 321 24.46 18.94 -6.82
N VAL A 322 24.59 19.77 -5.77
CA VAL A 322 23.71 19.75 -4.61
C VAL A 322 22.31 20.20 -5.01
N ASN A 323 22.21 21.30 -5.75
CA ASN A 323 20.93 21.81 -6.23
C ASN A 323 20.35 20.87 -7.30
N LEU A 324 21.15 20.38 -8.24
CA LEU A 324 20.72 19.46 -9.31
C LEU A 324 20.13 18.17 -8.74
N SER A 325 20.69 17.62 -7.65
CA SER A 325 20.19 16.41 -6.99
C SER A 325 18.75 16.53 -6.48
N CYS A 326 18.26 17.77 -6.27
CA CYS A 326 16.88 18.04 -5.90
C CYS A 326 15.89 17.92 -7.08
N TYR A 327 16.37 17.72 -8.31
CA TYR A 327 15.55 17.69 -9.53
C TYR A 327 15.66 16.36 -10.30
N LYS A 328 14.50 15.82 -10.71
CA LYS A 328 14.37 14.48 -11.30
C LYS A 328 14.55 14.52 -12.84
N ALA A 329 15.76 14.74 -13.33
CA ALA A 329 16.05 14.91 -14.77
C ALA A 329 16.27 13.60 -15.57
N ASP A 330 16.59 12.50 -14.87
CA ASP A 330 17.07 11.27 -15.51
C ASP A 330 16.01 10.16 -15.53
N ARG A 331 14.97 10.30 -14.70
CA ARG A 331 14.14 9.18 -14.28
C ARG A 331 13.14 8.72 -15.34
N TYR A 332 13.39 7.51 -15.83
CA TYR A 332 12.37 6.56 -16.26
C TYR A 332 11.32 6.45 -15.13
N ASN A 333 10.04 6.62 -15.44
CA ASN A 333 8.99 6.55 -14.42
C ASN A 333 8.93 5.12 -13.84
N THR A 334 9.43 4.93 -12.62
CA THR A 334 9.03 3.77 -11.79
C THR A 334 7.51 3.76 -11.62
N VAL A 335 6.92 2.63 -11.22
CA VAL A 335 5.45 2.51 -11.06
C VAL A 335 4.88 3.64 -10.20
N ARG A 336 5.53 3.99 -9.09
CA ARG A 336 5.19 5.16 -8.24
C ARG A 336 5.16 6.49 -8.99
N GLN A 337 6.10 6.71 -9.90
CA GLN A 337 6.22 7.95 -10.67
C GLN A 337 5.21 8.03 -11.82
N MET A 338 4.77 6.89 -12.37
CA MET A 338 3.65 6.84 -13.31
C MET A 338 2.34 7.30 -12.66
N TYR A 339 2.07 6.84 -11.44
CA TYR A 339 0.86 7.17 -10.68
C TYR A 339 0.97 8.42 -9.79
N ARG A 340 2.15 9.08 -9.76
CA ARG A 340 2.46 10.27 -8.93
C ARG A 340 2.08 10.12 -7.45
N ALA A 341 2.19 8.92 -6.89
CA ALA A 341 1.88 8.66 -5.50
C ALA A 341 3.14 8.36 -4.69
N ASP A 342 3.36 9.16 -3.64
CA ASP A 342 4.39 8.89 -2.64
C ASP A 342 3.90 7.87 -1.57
N GLY A 343 2.64 7.42 -1.64
CA GLY A 343 2.03 6.37 -0.81
C GLY A 343 1.79 5.02 -1.52
N PHE A 344 0.88 4.22 -0.95
CA PHE A 344 0.49 2.89 -1.44
C PHE A 344 -0.17 2.92 -2.82
N LEU A 345 0.29 2.06 -3.73
CA LEU A 345 -0.30 1.80 -5.04
C LEU A 345 -1.06 0.47 -5.01
N PRO A 346 -2.40 0.44 -5.09
CA PRO A 346 -3.14 -0.80 -5.18
C PRO A 346 -2.94 -1.49 -6.55
N LEU A 347 -3.19 -2.80 -6.59
CA LEU A 347 -3.11 -3.62 -7.81
C LEU A 347 -3.97 -3.07 -8.97
N HIS A 348 -5.10 -2.43 -8.62
CA HIS A 348 -5.94 -1.63 -9.50
C HIS A 348 -6.72 -0.63 -8.65
N ALA A 349 -6.73 0.66 -9.04
CA ALA A 349 -7.62 1.68 -8.48
C ALA A 349 -8.65 2.10 -9.53
N PRO A 350 -9.96 2.19 -9.19
CA PRO A 350 -10.95 2.79 -10.07
C PRO A 350 -10.73 4.31 -10.19
N ILE A 351 -11.03 4.88 -11.36
CA ILE A 351 -10.81 6.29 -11.68
C ILE A 351 -12.17 6.94 -11.96
N PHE A 352 -12.52 7.98 -11.21
CA PHE A 352 -13.83 8.66 -11.24
C PHE A 352 -13.70 10.13 -11.68
N GLU A 353 -13.21 10.36 -12.91
CA GLU A 353 -13.07 11.73 -13.49
C GLU A 353 -14.06 11.99 -14.66
N GLY A 354 -15.08 11.16 -14.83
CA GLY A 354 -16.12 11.29 -15.83
C GLY A 354 -17.44 11.81 -15.25
N ASN A 355 -18.55 11.33 -15.81
CA ASN A 355 -19.90 11.71 -15.40
C ASN A 355 -20.40 10.98 -14.13
N GLU A 356 -19.55 10.25 -13.40
CA GLU A 356 -19.98 9.31 -12.35
C GLU A 356 -20.76 10.02 -11.24
N SER A 357 -20.23 11.14 -10.73
CA SER A 357 -20.87 11.95 -9.70
C SER A 357 -22.23 12.50 -10.19
N ALA A 358 -22.26 13.03 -11.41
CA ALA A 358 -23.46 13.63 -12.00
C ALA A 358 -24.59 12.60 -12.22
N TYR A 359 -24.27 11.42 -12.75
CA TYR A 359 -25.28 10.37 -12.99
C TYR A 359 -25.77 9.75 -11.68
N VAL A 360 -24.89 9.52 -10.70
CA VAL A 360 -25.29 9.06 -9.37
C VAL A 360 -26.19 10.10 -8.69
N GLN A 361 -25.81 11.39 -8.71
CA GLN A 361 -26.65 12.47 -8.19
C GLN A 361 -28.01 12.54 -8.89
N ALA A 362 -28.07 12.44 -10.22
CA ALA A 362 -29.31 12.41 -10.98
C ALA A 362 -30.24 11.25 -10.56
N THR A 363 -29.70 10.07 -10.22
CA THR A 363 -30.55 8.98 -9.69
C THR A 363 -31.12 9.29 -8.31
N ILE A 364 -30.34 9.94 -7.42
CA ILE A 364 -30.80 10.36 -6.09
C ILE A 364 -31.89 11.41 -6.22
N GLU A 365 -31.68 12.43 -7.05
CA GLU A 365 -32.65 13.51 -7.32
C GLU A 365 -33.94 12.99 -7.96
N SER A 366 -33.84 12.00 -8.86
CA SER A 366 -35.02 11.35 -9.44
C SER A 366 -35.82 10.49 -8.45
N THR A 367 -35.24 10.16 -7.28
CA THR A 367 -35.69 9.14 -6.31
C THR A 367 -35.72 7.68 -6.81
N PHE A 368 -35.49 7.43 -8.11
CA PHE A 368 -35.40 6.10 -8.70
C PHE A 368 -34.01 5.48 -8.47
N VAL A 369 -33.74 5.04 -7.25
CA VAL A 369 -32.42 4.51 -6.83
C VAL A 369 -32.28 2.98 -6.89
N SER A 370 -33.41 2.25 -6.92
CA SER A 370 -33.47 0.78 -6.88
C SER A 370 -33.46 0.15 -8.28
N SER A 371 -33.89 -1.11 -8.44
CA SER A 371 -33.91 -1.86 -9.72
C SER A 371 -34.89 -1.35 -10.80
N VAL A 372 -35.51 -0.19 -10.58
CA VAL A 372 -36.42 0.50 -11.51
C VAL A 372 -35.88 1.90 -11.71
N GLY A 373 -35.33 2.19 -12.89
CA GLY A 373 -34.76 3.48 -13.25
C GLY A 373 -34.03 3.43 -14.59
N ALA A 374 -33.85 4.60 -15.22
CA ALA A 374 -33.44 4.70 -16.62
C ALA A 374 -32.01 4.20 -16.90
N TYR A 375 -31.08 4.35 -15.96
CA TYR A 375 -29.68 3.95 -16.17
C TYR A 375 -29.50 2.43 -16.22
N VAL A 376 -30.39 1.62 -15.62
CA VAL A 376 -30.31 0.15 -15.74
C VAL A 376 -30.50 -0.29 -17.20
N ASP A 377 -31.53 0.22 -17.87
CA ASP A 377 -31.79 -0.13 -19.28
C ASP A 377 -30.79 0.57 -20.24
N GLN A 378 -30.25 1.75 -19.87
CA GLN A 378 -29.13 2.39 -20.59
C GLN A 378 -27.84 1.57 -20.48
N PHE A 379 -27.49 1.07 -19.29
CA PHE A 379 -26.32 0.22 -19.06
C PHE A 379 -26.44 -1.10 -19.86
N GLU A 380 -27.62 -1.73 -19.86
CA GLU A 380 -27.93 -2.88 -20.71
C GLU A 380 -27.85 -2.54 -22.22
N ALA A 381 -28.11 -1.30 -22.65
CA ALA A 381 -27.94 -0.86 -24.03
C ALA A 381 -26.46 -0.66 -24.41
N MET A 382 -25.70 0.06 -23.60
CA MET A 382 -24.28 0.33 -23.85
C MET A 382 -23.45 -0.96 -23.88
N LEU A 383 -23.74 -1.92 -22.99
CA LEU A 383 -23.06 -3.22 -23.02
C LEU A 383 -23.37 -4.02 -24.30
N ARG A 384 -24.60 -3.96 -24.83
CA ARG A 384 -24.92 -4.60 -26.13
C ARG A 384 -24.12 -3.98 -27.27
N GLU A 385 -23.97 -2.66 -27.28
CA GLU A 385 -23.17 -1.95 -28.29
C GLU A 385 -21.68 -2.32 -28.22
N ILE A 386 -21.10 -2.35 -27.01
CA ILE A 386 -19.68 -2.65 -26.78
C ILE A 386 -19.32 -4.10 -27.10
N THR A 387 -20.17 -5.04 -26.69
CA THR A 387 -19.91 -6.48 -26.80
C THR A 387 -20.42 -7.10 -28.11
N GLY A 388 -21.50 -6.56 -28.66
CA GLY A 388 -22.21 -7.12 -29.82
C GLY A 388 -23.25 -8.19 -29.47
N ALA A 389 -23.42 -8.56 -28.20
CA ALA A 389 -24.45 -9.49 -27.77
C ALA A 389 -25.87 -8.92 -28.01
N ARG A 390 -26.82 -9.74 -28.45
CA ARG A 390 -28.20 -9.28 -28.72
C ARG A 390 -28.97 -8.94 -27.45
N HIS A 391 -28.76 -9.72 -26.38
CA HIS A 391 -29.43 -9.56 -25.09
C HIS A 391 -28.40 -9.44 -23.97
N VAL A 392 -28.55 -8.37 -23.17
CA VAL A 392 -27.78 -8.15 -21.95
C VAL A 392 -28.73 -7.86 -20.80
N ILE A 393 -28.51 -8.48 -19.65
CA ILE A 393 -29.33 -8.35 -18.44
C ILE A 393 -28.39 -7.98 -17.28
N ALA A 394 -28.58 -6.78 -16.71
CA ALA A 394 -27.72 -6.28 -15.64
C ALA A 394 -28.09 -6.90 -14.28
N THR A 395 -27.09 -7.42 -13.56
CA THR A 395 -27.25 -8.10 -12.27
C THR A 395 -26.43 -7.46 -11.15
N THR A 396 -26.78 -7.76 -9.89
CA THR A 396 -26.19 -7.19 -8.68
C THR A 396 -24.69 -7.44 -8.50
N ASN A 397 -24.14 -8.52 -9.06
CA ASN A 397 -22.70 -8.83 -9.10
C ASN A 397 -22.40 -9.96 -10.09
N GLY A 398 -21.13 -10.14 -10.48
CA GLY A 398 -20.72 -11.22 -11.38
C GLY A 398 -21.10 -12.64 -10.91
N THR A 399 -21.07 -12.93 -9.61
CA THR A 399 -21.52 -14.22 -9.05
C THR A 399 -23.01 -14.47 -9.29
N THR A 400 -23.86 -13.43 -9.17
CA THR A 400 -25.29 -13.54 -9.51
C THR A 400 -25.54 -13.70 -11.02
N ALA A 401 -24.67 -13.15 -11.88
CA ALA A 401 -24.71 -13.43 -13.32
C ALA A 401 -24.36 -14.89 -13.62
N LEU A 402 -23.25 -15.41 -13.08
CA LEU A 402 -22.81 -16.80 -13.24
C LEU A 402 -23.84 -17.80 -12.71
N HIS A 403 -24.33 -17.60 -11.49
CA HIS A 403 -25.35 -18.48 -10.89
C HIS A 403 -26.63 -18.53 -11.74
N MET A 404 -27.10 -17.37 -12.23
CA MET A 404 -28.28 -17.33 -13.11
C MET A 404 -27.99 -17.96 -14.48
N ALA A 405 -26.81 -17.75 -15.06
CA ALA A 405 -26.41 -18.37 -16.33
C ALA A 405 -26.35 -19.90 -16.24
N LEU A 406 -25.88 -20.45 -15.11
CA LEU A 406 -25.90 -21.90 -14.83
C LEU A 406 -27.34 -22.45 -14.85
N LEU A 407 -28.26 -21.81 -14.12
CA LEU A 407 -29.68 -22.21 -14.10
C LEU A 407 -30.32 -22.12 -15.50
N LEU A 408 -30.02 -21.07 -16.27
CA LEU A 408 -30.52 -20.87 -17.63
C LEU A 408 -29.95 -21.88 -18.64
N ALA A 409 -28.71 -22.34 -18.45
CA ALA A 409 -28.12 -23.44 -19.22
C ALA A 409 -28.70 -24.83 -18.86
N GLY A 410 -29.58 -24.91 -17.85
CA GLY A 410 -30.20 -26.16 -17.42
C GLY A 410 -29.39 -26.97 -16.40
N VAL A 411 -28.41 -26.36 -15.73
CA VAL A 411 -27.69 -26.98 -14.61
C VAL A 411 -28.66 -27.25 -13.47
N CYS A 412 -28.65 -28.47 -12.97
CA CYS A 412 -29.48 -28.99 -11.90
C CYS A 412 -28.63 -29.36 -10.69
N ARG A 413 -29.31 -29.56 -9.56
CA ARG A 413 -28.69 -30.15 -8.37
C ARG A 413 -28.08 -31.50 -8.70
N ASP A 414 -26.91 -31.76 -8.10
CA ASP A 414 -26.11 -32.98 -8.24
C ASP A 414 -25.44 -33.22 -9.61
N ASP A 415 -25.57 -32.31 -10.58
CA ASP A 415 -24.73 -32.33 -11.79
C ASP A 415 -23.25 -32.07 -11.50
N LEU A 416 -22.40 -32.37 -12.49
CA LEU A 416 -21.06 -31.78 -12.63
C LEU A 416 -21.09 -30.59 -13.59
N VAL A 417 -20.22 -29.61 -13.34
CA VAL A 417 -19.92 -28.50 -14.25
C VAL A 417 -18.40 -28.38 -14.37
N ILE A 418 -17.88 -28.45 -15.60
CA ILE A 418 -16.43 -28.36 -15.84
C ILE A 418 -15.99 -26.89 -15.74
N THR A 419 -14.86 -26.62 -15.11
CA THR A 419 -14.18 -25.32 -15.12
C THR A 419 -12.67 -25.51 -14.93
N GLN A 420 -11.90 -24.46 -15.12
CA GLN A 420 -10.45 -24.50 -14.88
C GLN A 420 -10.11 -24.39 -13.39
N SER A 421 -9.02 -25.01 -12.95
CA SER A 421 -8.60 -24.86 -11.56
C SER A 421 -7.96 -23.50 -11.24
N LEU A 422 -7.35 -22.83 -12.21
CA LEU A 422 -6.72 -21.51 -12.02
C LEU A 422 -7.75 -20.41 -12.33
N SER A 423 -8.58 -20.07 -11.33
CA SER A 423 -9.64 -19.07 -11.45
C SER A 423 -9.97 -18.45 -10.09
N PHE A 424 -10.71 -17.34 -10.09
CA PHE A 424 -11.25 -16.77 -8.87
C PHE A 424 -12.41 -17.61 -8.31
N VAL A 425 -12.48 -17.76 -6.99
CA VAL A 425 -13.42 -18.67 -6.30
C VAL A 425 -14.91 -18.45 -6.60
N ALA A 426 -15.28 -17.27 -7.11
CA ALA A 426 -16.66 -16.96 -7.52
C ALA A 426 -17.22 -17.94 -8.57
N THR A 427 -16.41 -18.46 -9.49
CA THR A 427 -16.85 -19.38 -10.54
C THR A 427 -17.30 -20.71 -9.93
N ALA A 428 -16.45 -21.35 -9.11
CA ALA A 428 -16.78 -22.60 -8.40
C ALA A 428 -17.88 -22.42 -7.34
N ASN A 429 -17.91 -21.27 -6.64
CA ASN A 429 -19.00 -20.97 -5.71
C ASN A 429 -20.36 -20.85 -6.43
N SER A 430 -20.40 -20.27 -7.64
CA SER A 430 -21.64 -20.18 -8.43
C SER A 430 -22.17 -21.54 -8.86
N ILE A 431 -21.26 -22.48 -9.20
CA ILE A 431 -21.58 -23.89 -9.48
C ILE A 431 -22.19 -24.55 -8.23
N ALA A 432 -21.56 -24.38 -7.06
CA ALA A 432 -22.07 -24.90 -5.80
C ALA A 432 -23.41 -24.28 -5.38
N HIS A 433 -23.65 -22.99 -5.68
CA HIS A 433 -24.93 -22.31 -5.42
C HIS A 433 -26.07 -22.86 -6.28
N ALA A 434 -25.79 -23.30 -7.52
CA ALA A 434 -26.76 -24.04 -8.35
C ALA A 434 -27.02 -25.48 -7.84
N GLY A 435 -26.31 -25.93 -6.79
CA GLY A 435 -26.39 -27.28 -6.24
C GLY A 435 -25.60 -28.33 -7.03
N ALA A 436 -24.79 -27.90 -8.00
CA ALA A 436 -23.89 -28.75 -8.78
C ALA A 436 -22.48 -28.81 -8.14
N MET A 437 -21.65 -29.73 -8.60
CA MET A 437 -20.25 -29.89 -8.16
C MET A 437 -19.30 -29.43 -9.29
N PRO A 438 -18.28 -28.60 -9.01
CA PRO A 438 -17.26 -28.29 -10.02
C PRO A 438 -16.45 -29.55 -10.37
N ALA A 439 -15.99 -29.64 -11.61
CA ALA A 439 -14.95 -30.55 -12.05
C ALA A 439 -13.79 -29.73 -12.63
N PHE A 440 -12.56 -29.95 -12.16
CA PHE A 440 -11.42 -29.09 -12.47
C PHE A 440 -10.52 -29.68 -13.55
N VAL A 441 -10.26 -28.86 -14.57
CA VAL A 441 -9.36 -29.18 -15.69
C VAL A 441 -8.21 -28.16 -15.73
N ASP A 442 -7.08 -28.57 -16.29
CA ASP A 442 -5.85 -27.75 -16.31
C ASP A 442 -5.93 -26.55 -17.28
N VAL A 443 -4.94 -25.66 -17.19
CA VAL A 443 -4.85 -24.43 -18.00
C VAL A 443 -3.68 -24.43 -18.98
N ASP A 444 -3.84 -23.71 -20.09
CA ASP A 444 -2.73 -23.50 -21.03
C ASP A 444 -1.71 -22.49 -20.50
N ALA A 445 -0.43 -22.73 -20.75
CA ALA A 445 0.65 -21.84 -20.33
C ALA A 445 0.71 -20.49 -21.10
N ASP A 446 0.00 -20.37 -22.23
CA ASP A 446 -0.01 -19.16 -23.08
C ASP A 446 -1.31 -18.33 -22.96
N SER A 447 -2.36 -18.89 -22.36
CA SER A 447 -3.65 -18.20 -22.16
C SER A 447 -4.09 -18.13 -20.71
N TYR A 448 -3.56 -18.99 -19.84
CA TYR A 448 -3.96 -19.18 -18.43
C TYR A 448 -5.44 -19.50 -18.22
N GLY A 449 -6.19 -19.72 -19.31
CA GLY A 449 -7.56 -20.22 -19.33
C GLY A 449 -7.62 -21.74 -19.47
N LEU A 450 -8.82 -22.31 -19.31
CA LEU A 450 -9.10 -23.73 -19.53
C LEU A 450 -8.42 -24.27 -20.80
N SER A 451 -7.60 -25.32 -20.66
CA SER A 451 -6.90 -25.92 -21.80
C SER A 451 -7.86 -26.78 -22.63
N PRO A 452 -7.97 -26.57 -23.96
CA PRO A 452 -8.74 -27.46 -24.84
C PRO A 452 -8.20 -28.90 -24.81
N VAL A 453 -6.87 -29.07 -24.72
CA VAL A 453 -6.21 -30.39 -24.74
C VAL A 453 -6.52 -31.16 -23.46
N ALA A 454 -6.44 -30.50 -22.30
CA ALA A 454 -6.79 -31.13 -21.03
C ALA A 454 -8.31 -31.42 -20.93
N LEU A 455 -9.15 -30.52 -21.46
CA LEU A 455 -10.59 -30.69 -21.53
C LEU A 455 -10.99 -31.93 -22.37
N GLU A 456 -10.41 -32.09 -23.55
CA GLU A 456 -10.63 -33.28 -24.39
C GLU A 456 -10.22 -34.55 -23.65
N ALA A 457 -9.00 -34.58 -23.08
CA ALA A 457 -8.49 -35.74 -22.36
C ALA A 457 -9.33 -36.10 -21.11
N PHE A 458 -9.85 -35.10 -20.40
CA PHE A 458 -10.78 -35.31 -19.28
C PHE A 458 -12.11 -35.91 -19.76
N LEU A 459 -12.67 -35.41 -20.87
CA LEU A 459 -13.92 -35.93 -21.42
C LEU A 459 -13.75 -37.36 -21.98
N ASP A 460 -12.74 -37.61 -22.81
CA ASP A 460 -12.43 -38.94 -23.36
C ASP A 460 -12.16 -39.98 -22.25
N GLY A 461 -11.30 -39.61 -21.28
CA GLY A 461 -10.84 -40.53 -20.24
C GLY A 461 -11.84 -40.75 -19.10
N GLN A 462 -12.55 -39.71 -18.68
CA GLN A 462 -13.39 -39.73 -17.47
C GLN A 462 -14.90 -39.64 -17.76
N CYS A 463 -15.33 -39.32 -18.98
CA CYS A 463 -16.74 -39.17 -19.33
C CYS A 463 -17.19 -40.15 -20.43
N GLU A 464 -18.51 -40.27 -20.58
CA GLU A 464 -19.15 -40.98 -21.68
C GLU A 464 -20.39 -40.24 -22.18
N LEU A 465 -20.61 -40.30 -23.49
CA LEU A 465 -21.78 -39.72 -24.13
C LEU A 465 -22.85 -40.79 -24.32
N SER A 466 -23.89 -40.76 -23.49
CA SER A 466 -25.04 -41.68 -23.57
C SER A 466 -26.26 -40.93 -24.09
N GLY A 467 -26.60 -41.15 -25.36
CA GLY A 467 -27.64 -40.37 -26.04
C GLY A 467 -27.31 -38.87 -26.06
N ASN A 468 -28.23 -38.03 -25.58
CA ASN A 468 -28.03 -36.58 -25.50
C ASN A 468 -27.37 -36.12 -24.18
N CYS A 469 -26.83 -37.03 -23.36
CA CYS A 469 -26.32 -36.71 -22.03
C CYS A 469 -24.85 -37.15 -21.88
N CYS A 470 -23.95 -36.20 -21.62
CA CYS A 470 -22.61 -36.49 -21.14
C CYS A 470 -22.68 -36.88 -19.65
N THR A 471 -22.02 -37.97 -19.26
CA THR A 471 -22.02 -38.50 -17.90
C THR A 471 -20.59 -38.84 -17.46
N HIS A 472 -20.20 -38.46 -16.25
CA HIS A 472 -18.88 -38.74 -15.71
C HIS A 472 -18.82 -40.14 -15.08
N ARG A 473 -17.95 -41.00 -15.63
CA ARG A 473 -17.89 -42.45 -15.41
C ARG A 473 -17.80 -42.83 -13.92
N ALA A 474 -16.90 -42.19 -13.18
CA ALA A 474 -16.63 -42.55 -11.79
C ALA A 474 -17.73 -42.12 -10.80
N THR A 475 -18.55 -41.13 -11.17
CA THR A 475 -19.59 -40.57 -10.27
C THR A 475 -21.02 -40.87 -10.71
N GLY A 476 -21.23 -41.28 -11.97
CA GLY A 476 -22.56 -41.42 -12.57
C GLY A 476 -23.34 -40.10 -12.75
N ARG A 477 -22.70 -38.95 -12.48
CA ARG A 477 -23.32 -37.61 -12.56
C ARG A 477 -23.26 -37.06 -13.98
N ARG A 478 -24.33 -36.39 -14.40
CA ARG A 478 -24.39 -35.66 -15.69
C ARG A 478 -23.40 -34.51 -15.69
N VAL A 479 -22.66 -34.36 -16.78
CA VAL A 479 -21.87 -33.14 -17.06
C VAL A 479 -22.80 -32.16 -17.79
N SER A 480 -23.15 -31.07 -17.11
CA SER A 480 -24.28 -30.21 -17.48
C SER A 480 -23.89 -28.89 -18.13
N ALA A 481 -22.67 -28.39 -17.87
CA ALA A 481 -22.12 -27.19 -18.48
C ALA A 481 -20.59 -27.19 -18.40
N CYS A 482 -19.96 -26.32 -19.19
CA CYS A 482 -18.54 -25.96 -19.11
C CYS A 482 -18.40 -24.45 -18.92
N VAL A 483 -17.59 -24.02 -17.95
CA VAL A 483 -17.42 -22.62 -17.55
C VAL A 483 -15.95 -22.21 -17.67
N PRO A 484 -15.45 -21.91 -18.88
CA PRO A 484 -14.13 -21.33 -19.08
C PRO A 484 -14.10 -19.85 -18.66
N MET A 485 -13.01 -19.43 -18.03
CA MET A 485 -12.74 -18.04 -17.63
C MET A 485 -11.54 -17.46 -18.39
N HIS A 486 -11.68 -16.21 -18.83
CA HIS A 486 -10.64 -15.43 -19.52
C HIS A 486 -9.68 -14.75 -18.53
N SER A 487 -8.69 -15.49 -18.02
CA SER A 487 -7.76 -15.08 -16.96
C SER A 487 -7.05 -13.75 -17.23
N PHE A 488 -7.09 -12.82 -16.28
CA PHE A 488 -6.45 -11.48 -16.36
C PHE A 488 -6.96 -10.58 -17.50
N GLY A 489 -8.03 -11.01 -18.20
CA GLY A 489 -8.50 -10.41 -19.44
C GLY A 489 -7.87 -10.97 -20.72
N LEU A 490 -6.97 -11.96 -20.60
CA LEU A 490 -6.41 -12.71 -21.73
C LEU A 490 -7.45 -13.68 -22.31
N PRO A 491 -7.69 -13.68 -23.63
CA PRO A 491 -8.62 -14.63 -24.21
C PRO A 491 -8.11 -16.08 -24.18
N ALA A 492 -8.79 -16.93 -23.40
CA ALA A 492 -8.74 -18.38 -23.53
C ALA A 492 -9.01 -18.86 -24.97
N ARG A 493 -8.72 -20.14 -25.26
CA ARG A 493 -8.95 -20.79 -26.57
C ARG A 493 -10.43 -21.12 -26.79
N ILE A 494 -11.29 -20.11 -26.67
CA ILE A 494 -12.74 -20.30 -26.51
C ILE A 494 -13.41 -20.96 -27.72
N GLU A 495 -12.96 -20.66 -28.95
CA GLU A 495 -13.48 -21.32 -30.17
C GLU A 495 -13.17 -22.83 -30.17
N GLU A 496 -12.00 -23.23 -29.67
CA GLU A 496 -11.59 -24.63 -29.54
C GLU A 496 -12.41 -25.32 -28.41
N ILE A 497 -12.56 -24.66 -27.26
CA ILE A 497 -13.37 -25.15 -26.12
C ILE A 497 -14.83 -25.36 -26.51
N VAL A 498 -15.44 -24.40 -27.21
CA VAL A 498 -16.84 -24.52 -27.70
C VAL A 498 -16.96 -25.68 -28.67
N ALA A 499 -16.05 -25.81 -29.65
CA ALA A 499 -16.07 -26.92 -30.60
C ALA A 499 -15.92 -28.30 -29.95
N ILE A 500 -15.18 -28.42 -28.85
CA ILE A 500 -15.10 -29.65 -28.04
C ILE A 500 -16.43 -29.89 -27.33
N CYS A 501 -16.92 -28.90 -26.60
CA CYS A 501 -18.14 -29.01 -25.80
C CYS A 501 -19.38 -29.32 -26.65
N ASP A 502 -19.48 -28.77 -27.87
CA ASP A 502 -20.54 -29.07 -28.83
C ASP A 502 -20.58 -30.55 -29.23
N ARG A 503 -19.42 -31.17 -29.49
CA ARG A 503 -19.35 -32.62 -29.79
C ARG A 503 -19.82 -33.47 -28.62
N TRP A 504 -19.51 -33.04 -27.40
CA TRP A 504 -19.91 -33.68 -26.14
C TRP A 504 -21.30 -33.28 -25.64
N ARG A 505 -22.00 -32.37 -26.35
CA ARG A 505 -23.35 -31.86 -26.03
C ARG A 505 -23.42 -31.15 -24.67
N ILE A 506 -22.37 -30.43 -24.32
CA ILE A 506 -22.24 -29.65 -23.10
C ILE A 506 -22.36 -28.16 -23.46
N PRO A 507 -23.31 -27.39 -22.89
CA PRO A 507 -23.37 -25.94 -23.13
C PRO A 507 -22.19 -25.22 -22.46
N VAL A 508 -21.62 -24.25 -23.18
CA VAL A 508 -20.55 -23.38 -22.65
C VAL A 508 -21.14 -22.09 -22.09
N ILE A 509 -20.70 -21.71 -20.89
CA ILE A 509 -20.98 -20.42 -20.25
C ILE A 509 -19.65 -19.69 -20.06
N GLU A 510 -19.41 -18.60 -20.79
CA GLU A 510 -18.16 -17.84 -20.64
C GLU A 510 -18.16 -16.99 -19.36
N ASP A 511 -17.15 -17.20 -18.51
CA ASP A 511 -16.80 -16.29 -17.43
C ASP A 511 -15.86 -15.19 -17.98
N ALA A 512 -16.46 -14.15 -18.54
CA ALA A 512 -15.79 -12.96 -19.05
C ALA A 512 -15.71 -11.85 -17.98
N ALA A 513 -15.78 -12.19 -16.68
CA ALA A 513 -15.68 -11.26 -15.57
C ALA A 513 -14.40 -10.41 -15.56
N GLU A 514 -13.38 -10.77 -16.35
CA GLU A 514 -12.10 -10.08 -16.45
C GLU A 514 -11.88 -9.45 -17.84
N ALA A 515 -12.72 -9.78 -18.83
CA ALA A 515 -12.44 -9.65 -20.26
C ALA A 515 -13.31 -8.59 -20.99
N LEU A 516 -13.90 -7.64 -20.26
CA LEU A 516 -14.57 -6.50 -20.87
C LEU A 516 -13.58 -5.71 -21.75
N GLY A 517 -13.79 -5.78 -23.07
CA GLY A 517 -12.96 -5.11 -24.07
C GLY A 517 -12.05 -6.08 -24.82
N SER A 518 -11.81 -7.27 -24.28
CA SER A 518 -11.00 -8.31 -24.91
C SER A 518 -11.75 -9.02 -26.04
N ARG A 519 -11.02 -9.50 -27.05
CA ARG A 519 -11.56 -10.08 -28.29
C ARG A 519 -10.72 -11.24 -28.80
N VAL A 520 -11.36 -12.19 -29.48
CA VAL A 520 -10.69 -13.13 -30.40
C VAL A 520 -11.08 -12.72 -31.81
N GLY A 521 -10.09 -12.37 -32.64
CA GLY A 521 -10.33 -11.64 -33.88
C GLY A 521 -11.12 -10.36 -33.64
N LYS A 522 -12.37 -10.31 -34.13
CA LYS A 522 -13.30 -9.17 -33.95
C LYS A 522 -14.37 -9.40 -32.88
N ARG A 523 -14.63 -10.65 -32.48
CA ARG A 523 -15.73 -11.03 -31.58
C ARG A 523 -15.30 -10.89 -30.12
N HIS A 524 -16.19 -10.37 -29.28
CA HIS A 524 -15.92 -10.03 -27.88
C HIS A 524 -16.01 -11.26 -26.96
N CYS A 525 -15.13 -11.35 -25.96
CA CYS A 525 -15.12 -12.45 -25.00
C CYS A 525 -16.36 -12.43 -24.09
N GLY A 526 -17.06 -13.56 -23.98
CA GLY A 526 -18.40 -13.63 -23.40
C GLY A 526 -19.54 -13.72 -24.43
N THR A 527 -19.23 -13.86 -25.73
CA THR A 527 -20.25 -13.94 -26.79
C THR A 527 -20.13 -15.17 -27.68
N PHE A 528 -19.23 -16.12 -27.38
CA PHE A 528 -18.99 -17.36 -28.13
C PHE A 528 -19.84 -18.54 -27.63
N GLY A 529 -20.04 -18.65 -26.31
CA GLY A 529 -20.85 -19.69 -25.68
C GLY A 529 -22.36 -19.44 -25.79
N LEU A 530 -23.15 -20.29 -25.13
CA LEU A 530 -24.61 -20.15 -25.03
C LEU A 530 -24.98 -18.89 -24.23
N LEU A 531 -24.21 -18.64 -23.18
CA LEU A 531 -24.31 -17.51 -22.27
C LEU A 531 -22.89 -17.01 -21.98
N GLY A 532 -22.75 -15.71 -21.72
CA GLY A 532 -21.53 -15.12 -21.16
C GLY A 532 -21.85 -14.22 -19.99
N THR A 533 -20.85 -13.95 -19.16
CA THR A 533 -21.03 -13.17 -17.93
C THR A 533 -19.93 -12.13 -17.72
N LEU A 534 -20.31 -10.95 -17.21
CA LEU A 534 -19.40 -9.85 -16.88
C LEU A 534 -19.48 -9.53 -15.38
N SER A 535 -18.42 -8.90 -14.86
CA SER A 535 -18.31 -8.41 -13.49
C SER A 535 -17.80 -6.98 -13.47
N PHE A 536 -18.43 -6.15 -12.64
CA PHE A 536 -18.14 -4.73 -12.46
C PHE A 536 -17.80 -4.42 -11.00
N ASN A 537 -17.06 -5.33 -10.36
CA ASN A 537 -16.55 -5.20 -8.99
C ASN A 537 -15.63 -3.97 -8.84
N GLY A 538 -15.38 -3.53 -7.61
CA GLY A 538 -14.61 -2.32 -7.25
C GLY A 538 -13.24 -2.16 -7.94
N ASN A 539 -12.61 -3.26 -8.36
CA ASN A 539 -11.28 -3.27 -8.95
C ASN A 539 -11.24 -3.61 -10.45
N LYS A 540 -12.37 -3.68 -11.16
CA LYS A 540 -12.45 -4.03 -12.60
C LYS A 540 -12.26 -2.79 -13.50
N ILE A 541 -11.88 -2.98 -14.78
CA ILE A 541 -11.63 -1.88 -15.75
C ILE A 541 -12.76 -0.85 -15.79
N VAL A 542 -14.00 -1.33 -15.71
CA VAL A 542 -15.17 -0.52 -15.41
C VAL A 542 -15.78 -1.05 -14.13
N THR A 543 -16.01 -0.17 -13.16
CA THR A 543 -16.62 -0.52 -11.89
C THR A 543 -18.02 0.07 -11.74
N THR A 544 -18.84 -0.61 -10.95
CA THR A 544 -20.14 -0.11 -10.46
C THR A 544 -20.18 -0.12 -8.93
N GLY A 545 -19.03 -0.27 -8.27
CA GLY A 545 -18.91 -0.66 -6.86
C GLY A 545 -19.22 -2.15 -6.63
N GLY A 546 -20.32 -2.63 -7.20
CA GLY A 546 -20.70 -4.04 -7.28
C GLY A 546 -21.79 -4.24 -8.33
N GLY A 547 -21.52 -5.10 -9.31
CA GLY A 547 -22.42 -5.32 -10.45
C GLY A 547 -21.93 -6.46 -11.35
N GLY A 548 -22.80 -6.95 -12.21
CA GLY A 548 -22.50 -7.96 -13.23
C GLY A 548 -23.48 -7.85 -14.40
N ALA A 549 -23.28 -8.67 -15.42
CA ALA A 549 -24.24 -8.80 -16.52
C ALA A 549 -24.24 -10.22 -17.08
N ILE A 550 -25.40 -10.65 -17.57
CA ILE A 550 -25.58 -11.87 -18.36
C ILE A 550 -25.72 -11.45 -19.82
N MET A 551 -25.05 -12.16 -20.74
CA MET A 551 -25.03 -11.88 -22.16
C MET A 551 -25.45 -13.14 -22.93
N THR A 552 -26.28 -13.01 -23.96
CA THR A 552 -26.64 -14.12 -24.86
C THR A 552 -27.21 -13.59 -26.18
N ASP A 553 -27.10 -14.41 -27.24
CA ASP A 553 -27.75 -14.18 -28.52
C ASP A 553 -29.10 -14.91 -28.65
N ASP A 554 -29.45 -15.76 -27.69
CA ASP A 554 -30.76 -16.44 -27.62
C ASP A 554 -31.83 -15.51 -27.02
N PRO A 555 -32.91 -15.20 -27.75
CA PRO A 555 -33.95 -14.27 -27.29
C PRO A 555 -34.84 -14.85 -26.19
N GLU A 556 -35.01 -16.17 -26.10
CA GLU A 556 -35.81 -16.80 -25.06
C GLU A 556 -35.02 -16.91 -23.76
N LEU A 557 -33.73 -17.26 -23.80
CA LEU A 557 -32.85 -17.17 -22.64
C LEU A 557 -32.72 -15.72 -22.15
N GLY A 558 -32.60 -14.74 -23.05
CA GLY A 558 -32.55 -13.33 -22.69
C GLY A 558 -33.83 -12.83 -21.97
N LYS A 559 -35.02 -13.22 -22.45
CA LYS A 559 -36.29 -12.94 -21.77
C LYS A 559 -36.36 -13.65 -20.41
N HIS A 560 -36.02 -14.93 -20.37
CA HIS A 560 -36.11 -15.75 -19.16
C HIS A 560 -35.15 -15.24 -18.07
N ALA A 561 -33.94 -14.82 -18.45
CA ALA A 561 -33.00 -14.14 -17.56
C ALA A 561 -33.57 -12.86 -16.96
N LYS A 562 -34.13 -11.95 -17.78
CA LYS A 562 -34.72 -10.69 -17.30
C LYS A 562 -35.94 -10.92 -16.42
N HIS A 563 -36.71 -11.97 -16.69
CA HIS A 563 -37.83 -12.41 -15.86
C HIS A 563 -37.38 -12.95 -14.49
N LEU A 564 -36.54 -14.00 -14.47
CA LEU A 564 -36.08 -14.61 -13.22
C LEU A 564 -35.31 -13.63 -12.33
N THR A 565 -34.45 -12.78 -12.89
CA THR A 565 -33.67 -11.77 -12.12
C THR A 565 -34.49 -10.61 -11.56
N THR A 566 -35.76 -10.48 -11.97
CA THR A 566 -36.72 -9.49 -11.45
C THR A 566 -37.84 -10.15 -10.63
N THR A 567 -37.48 -11.17 -9.85
CA THR A 567 -38.40 -11.97 -9.01
C THR A 567 -39.50 -12.70 -9.79
N ALA A 568 -39.31 -12.98 -11.08
CA ALA A 568 -40.29 -13.64 -11.95
C ALA A 568 -41.67 -12.93 -11.95
N LYS A 569 -41.65 -11.60 -11.92
CA LYS A 569 -42.87 -10.78 -11.87
C LYS A 569 -43.52 -10.68 -13.25
N VAL A 570 -44.79 -11.08 -13.34
CA VAL A 570 -45.59 -10.94 -14.56
C VAL A 570 -45.93 -9.46 -14.82
N PRO A 571 -45.65 -8.90 -16.01
CA PRO A 571 -46.02 -7.52 -16.33
C PRO A 571 -47.54 -7.30 -16.38
N HIS A 572 -48.08 -6.56 -15.43
CA HIS A 572 -49.49 -6.16 -15.40
C HIS A 572 -49.66 -4.73 -14.85
N ARG A 573 -50.66 -4.00 -15.36
CA ARG A 573 -50.98 -2.62 -14.95
C ARG A 573 -51.34 -2.42 -13.46
N TRP A 574 -51.67 -3.49 -12.72
CA TRP A 574 -52.11 -3.41 -11.32
C TRP A 574 -52.01 -4.72 -10.53
N ARG A 575 -52.08 -5.89 -11.18
CA ARG A 575 -51.81 -7.17 -10.49
C ARG A 575 -50.32 -7.27 -10.16
N PHE A 576 -50.02 -7.86 -9.01
CA PHE A 576 -48.66 -8.10 -8.53
C PHE A 576 -48.48 -9.61 -8.40
N GLU A 577 -48.25 -10.26 -9.54
CA GLU A 577 -48.31 -11.71 -9.73
C GLU A 577 -46.93 -12.23 -10.16
N HIS A 578 -46.59 -13.44 -9.71
CA HIS A 578 -45.31 -14.10 -9.95
C HIS A 578 -45.59 -15.55 -10.35
N ASP A 579 -45.04 -16.01 -11.46
CA ASP A 579 -45.36 -17.30 -12.09
C ASP A 579 -44.24 -18.35 -11.98
N ALA A 580 -43.06 -17.97 -11.47
CA ALA A 580 -41.93 -18.86 -11.21
C ALA A 580 -41.16 -18.45 -9.93
N ILE A 581 -40.22 -19.29 -9.48
CA ILE A 581 -39.30 -18.96 -8.40
C ILE A 581 -38.20 -18.04 -8.97
N GLY A 582 -38.41 -16.72 -8.85
CA GLY A 582 -37.43 -15.72 -9.24
C GLY A 582 -36.51 -15.27 -8.10
N PHE A 583 -35.52 -14.46 -8.48
CA PHE A 583 -34.48 -13.90 -7.61
C PHE A 583 -34.50 -12.37 -7.69
N ASN A 584 -34.10 -11.68 -6.62
CA ASN A 584 -33.89 -10.24 -6.65
C ASN A 584 -32.44 -9.92 -7.05
N PHE A 585 -32.11 -10.17 -8.32
CA PHE A 585 -30.74 -10.04 -8.84
C PHE A 585 -30.55 -8.85 -9.78
N ARG A 586 -31.58 -8.08 -10.16
CA ARG A 586 -31.44 -6.92 -11.06
C ARG A 586 -30.54 -5.84 -10.44
N LEU A 587 -29.59 -5.30 -11.21
CA LEU A 587 -28.69 -4.23 -10.79
C LEU A 587 -29.49 -2.97 -10.32
N PRO A 588 -29.14 -2.34 -9.17
CA PRO A 588 -29.76 -1.08 -8.75
C PRO A 588 -29.37 0.09 -9.68
N ASN A 589 -30.27 1.05 -9.85
CA ASN A 589 -30.07 2.18 -10.76
C ASN A 589 -28.90 3.09 -10.34
N LEU A 590 -28.59 3.19 -9.04
CA LEU A 590 -27.37 3.85 -8.53
C LEU A 590 -26.09 3.23 -9.12
N ASN A 591 -25.97 1.90 -9.06
CA ASN A 591 -24.81 1.17 -9.57
C ASN A 591 -24.76 1.22 -11.11
N ALA A 592 -25.92 1.14 -11.77
CA ALA A 592 -26.02 1.27 -13.22
C ALA A 592 -25.62 2.67 -13.72
N ALA A 593 -25.99 3.74 -12.99
CA ALA A 593 -25.63 5.12 -13.31
C ALA A 593 -24.11 5.35 -13.25
N LEU A 594 -23.46 4.85 -12.18
CA LEU A 594 -22.00 4.78 -12.08
C LEU A 594 -21.39 3.99 -13.25
N GLY A 595 -21.99 2.85 -13.59
CA GLY A 595 -21.58 2.01 -14.70
C GLY A 595 -21.68 2.70 -16.07
N CYS A 596 -22.76 3.44 -16.35
CA CYS A 596 -22.92 4.20 -17.59
C CYS A 596 -21.78 5.21 -17.77
N ALA A 597 -21.52 6.05 -16.77
CA ALA A 597 -20.43 7.02 -16.83
C ALA A 597 -19.04 6.38 -17.01
N GLN A 598 -18.81 5.22 -16.39
CA GLN A 598 -17.57 4.46 -16.57
C GLN A 598 -17.45 3.81 -17.97
N LEU A 599 -18.57 3.32 -18.54
CA LEU A 599 -18.58 2.76 -19.90
C LEU A 599 -18.32 3.83 -20.97
N GLU A 600 -18.75 5.09 -20.76
CA GLU A 600 -18.40 6.22 -21.64
C GLU A 600 -16.87 6.41 -21.75
N ARG A 601 -16.10 6.03 -20.73
CA ARG A 601 -14.63 6.10 -20.71
C ARG A 601 -13.92 4.79 -21.08
N LEU A 602 -14.64 3.71 -21.37
CA LEU A 602 -14.05 2.37 -21.56
C LEU A 602 -12.88 2.35 -22.55
N ASN A 603 -13.02 2.98 -23.73
CA ASN A 603 -11.96 2.99 -24.74
C ASN A 603 -10.66 3.63 -24.22
N ALA A 604 -10.76 4.75 -23.49
CA ALA A 604 -9.61 5.41 -22.88
C ALA A 604 -8.97 4.56 -21.78
N PHE A 605 -9.76 3.82 -21.00
CA PHE A 605 -9.24 2.87 -20.02
C PHE A 605 -8.51 1.69 -20.68
N LEU A 606 -9.03 1.17 -21.79
CA LEU A 606 -8.39 0.10 -22.58
C LEU A 606 -7.07 0.57 -23.20
N GLU A 607 -7.05 1.76 -23.80
CA GLU A 607 -5.84 2.37 -24.36
C GLU A 607 -4.76 2.58 -23.29
N PHE A 608 -5.13 3.15 -22.13
CA PHE A 608 -4.23 3.33 -21.00
C PHE A 608 -3.66 2.00 -20.48
N LYS A 609 -4.51 0.97 -20.31
CA LYS A 609 -4.06 -0.35 -19.84
C LYS A 609 -3.14 -1.05 -20.84
N ARG A 610 -3.39 -0.94 -22.14
CA ARG A 610 -2.51 -1.47 -23.19
C ARG A 610 -1.17 -0.72 -23.26
N ASP A 611 -1.19 0.60 -23.08
CA ASP A 611 0.04 1.40 -22.98
C ASP A 611 0.90 1.02 -21.76
N LEU A 612 0.26 0.86 -20.59
CA LEU A 612 0.90 0.39 -19.37
C LEU A 612 1.51 -1.01 -19.54
N ALA A 613 0.75 -1.96 -20.11
CA ALA A 613 1.22 -3.31 -20.37
C ALA A 613 2.45 -3.35 -21.29
N ARG A 614 2.49 -2.50 -22.33
CA ARG A 614 3.66 -2.38 -23.22
C ARG A 614 4.90 -1.91 -22.45
N ARG A 615 4.77 -0.85 -21.64
CA ARG A 615 5.88 -0.32 -20.82
C ARG A 615 6.38 -1.34 -19.80
N TYR A 616 5.48 -2.12 -19.19
CA TYR A 616 5.87 -3.20 -18.27
C TYR A 616 6.57 -4.33 -19.03
N ASN A 617 6.06 -4.75 -20.18
CA ASN A 617 6.71 -5.75 -21.03
C ASN A 617 8.14 -5.32 -21.42
N GLU A 618 8.33 -4.07 -21.85
CA GLU A 618 9.65 -3.51 -22.15
C GLU A 618 10.59 -3.56 -20.93
N ALA A 619 10.13 -3.08 -19.76
CA ALA A 619 10.94 -3.02 -18.55
C ALA A 619 11.31 -4.40 -17.98
N PHE A 620 10.36 -5.33 -17.89
CA PHE A 620 10.62 -6.68 -17.36
C PHE A 620 11.45 -7.52 -18.32
N THR A 621 11.24 -7.40 -19.63
CA THR A 621 12.10 -8.06 -20.64
C THR A 621 13.56 -7.57 -20.53
N GLN A 622 13.78 -6.27 -20.31
CA GLN A 622 15.13 -5.73 -20.07
C GLN A 622 15.76 -6.25 -18.76
N ALA A 623 14.95 -6.55 -17.75
CA ALA A 623 15.37 -7.16 -16.49
C ALA A 623 15.56 -8.70 -16.57
N GLY A 624 15.30 -9.33 -17.72
CA GLY A 624 15.36 -10.78 -17.89
C GLY A 624 14.16 -11.55 -17.31
N ILE A 625 13.10 -10.85 -16.89
CA ILE A 625 11.89 -11.42 -16.28
C ILE A 625 10.81 -11.58 -17.36
N PRO A 626 10.28 -12.79 -17.63
CA PRO A 626 9.23 -12.99 -18.62
C PRO A 626 7.91 -12.27 -18.23
N PHE A 627 7.40 -11.45 -19.14
CA PHE A 627 6.11 -10.77 -19.00
C PHE A 627 5.01 -11.53 -19.76
N VAL A 628 3.80 -11.62 -19.17
CA VAL A 628 2.67 -12.33 -19.78
C VAL A 628 2.00 -11.46 -20.83
N THR A 629 2.01 -11.92 -22.09
CA THR A 629 1.48 -11.20 -23.26
C THR A 629 0.26 -11.89 -23.88
N GLU A 630 -0.49 -11.14 -24.69
CA GLU A 630 -1.61 -11.69 -25.47
C GLU A 630 -1.14 -12.59 -26.62
N ARG A 631 -1.93 -13.62 -26.94
CA ARG A 631 -1.63 -14.56 -28.02
C ARG A 631 -1.91 -13.92 -29.40
N PRO A 632 -1.18 -14.31 -30.46
CA PRO A 632 -1.48 -13.87 -31.82
C PRO A 632 -2.95 -14.10 -32.21
N GLY A 633 -3.59 -13.11 -32.85
CA GLY A 633 -5.01 -13.15 -33.21
C GLY A 633 -5.98 -12.80 -32.08
N THR A 634 -5.49 -12.50 -30.88
CA THR A 634 -6.30 -12.04 -29.74
C THR A 634 -6.01 -10.59 -29.36
N LEU A 635 -6.96 -9.95 -28.68
CA LEU A 635 -6.81 -8.62 -28.09
C LEU A 635 -7.17 -8.72 -26.60
N SER A 636 -6.22 -8.44 -25.72
CA SER A 636 -6.39 -8.37 -24.27
C SER A 636 -6.65 -6.93 -23.82
N ASN A 637 -7.47 -6.78 -22.78
CA ASN A 637 -7.68 -5.53 -22.09
C ASN A 637 -6.59 -5.21 -21.04
N TYR A 638 -5.71 -6.17 -20.73
CA TYR A 638 -4.69 -6.11 -19.67
C TYR A 638 -5.19 -5.52 -18.36
N TRP A 639 -6.38 -5.95 -17.92
CA TRP A 639 -6.98 -5.51 -16.66
C TRP A 639 -6.00 -5.61 -15.48
N LEU A 640 -5.34 -6.78 -15.40
CA LEU A 640 -4.16 -7.05 -14.60
C LEU A 640 -3.01 -7.44 -15.54
N CYS A 641 -1.81 -6.98 -15.20
CA CYS A 641 -0.56 -7.42 -15.83
C CYS A 641 0.07 -8.51 -14.95
N ALA A 642 0.72 -9.50 -15.56
CA ALA A 642 1.40 -10.58 -14.85
C ALA A 642 2.83 -10.78 -15.38
N ILE A 643 3.71 -11.24 -14.49
CA ILE A 643 5.08 -11.69 -14.79
C ILE A 643 5.23 -13.12 -14.31
N LEU A 644 6.16 -13.86 -14.93
CA LEU A 644 6.57 -15.19 -14.50
C LEU A 644 7.93 -15.10 -13.82
N LEU A 645 8.10 -15.88 -12.76
CA LEU A 645 9.33 -15.97 -11.96
C LEU A 645 9.68 -17.46 -11.86
N ASN A 646 10.96 -17.78 -11.69
CA ASN A 646 11.48 -19.14 -11.88
C ASN A 646 10.92 -20.13 -10.85
N ASP A 647 10.71 -19.67 -9.61
CA ASP A 647 10.21 -20.50 -8.52
C ASP A 647 9.43 -19.69 -7.47
N ARG A 648 9.00 -20.37 -6.40
CA ARG A 648 8.23 -19.77 -5.31
C ARG A 648 9.05 -18.77 -4.49
N ALA A 649 10.36 -18.95 -4.34
CA ALA A 649 11.21 -18.06 -3.55
C ALA A 649 11.48 -16.75 -4.29
N GLU A 650 11.82 -16.79 -5.58
CA GLU A 650 11.95 -15.57 -6.40
C GLU A 650 10.61 -14.80 -6.48
N ARG A 651 9.48 -15.53 -6.57
CA ARG A 651 8.16 -14.93 -6.45
C ARG A 651 7.95 -14.27 -5.10
N ASP A 652 8.21 -14.97 -4.00
CA ASP A 652 7.95 -14.43 -2.67
C ASP A 652 8.90 -13.26 -2.33
N GLU A 653 10.13 -13.27 -2.83
CA GLU A 653 11.07 -12.13 -2.79
C GLU A 653 10.55 -10.94 -3.64
N CYS A 654 10.07 -11.18 -4.87
CA CYS A 654 9.48 -10.13 -5.69
C CYS A 654 8.23 -9.52 -5.01
N LEU A 655 7.41 -10.35 -4.35
CA LEU A 655 6.26 -9.92 -3.56
C LEU A 655 6.68 -9.11 -2.32
N GLU A 656 7.69 -9.55 -1.55
CA GLU A 656 8.31 -8.78 -0.45
C GLU A 656 8.74 -7.40 -0.97
N VAL A 657 9.71 -7.36 -1.89
CA VAL A 657 10.36 -6.14 -2.38
C VAL A 657 9.35 -5.14 -2.97
N THR A 658 8.35 -5.61 -3.72
CA THR A 658 7.36 -4.69 -4.34
C THR A 658 6.32 -4.19 -3.34
N ASN A 659 5.80 -5.04 -2.43
CA ASN A 659 4.84 -4.60 -1.42
C ASN A 659 5.49 -3.73 -0.34
N GLU A 660 6.73 -4.01 0.08
CA GLU A 660 7.55 -3.13 0.93
C GLU A 660 7.79 -1.78 0.27
N ALA A 661 8.09 -1.77 -1.04
CA ALA A 661 8.14 -0.56 -1.84
C ALA A 661 6.76 0.11 -2.02
N GLY A 662 5.70 -0.36 -1.36
CA GLY A 662 4.34 0.20 -1.41
C GLY A 662 3.65 0.02 -2.78
N VAL A 663 4.10 -0.94 -3.59
CA VAL A 663 3.49 -1.30 -4.88
C VAL A 663 2.81 -2.65 -4.73
N MET A 664 1.49 -2.66 -4.63
CA MET A 664 0.73 -3.87 -4.38
C MET A 664 0.86 -4.86 -5.54
N THR A 665 1.60 -5.93 -5.29
CA THR A 665 1.61 -7.14 -6.11
C THR A 665 1.04 -8.29 -5.28
N ARG A 666 0.62 -9.36 -5.95
CA ARG A 666 0.11 -10.57 -5.28
C ARG A 666 0.36 -11.80 -6.16
N PRO A 667 0.43 -13.01 -5.59
CA PRO A 667 0.40 -14.21 -6.40
C PRO A 667 -0.92 -14.31 -7.19
N VAL A 668 -0.92 -15.14 -8.24
CA VAL A 668 -2.18 -15.64 -8.83
C VAL A 668 -2.99 -16.40 -7.75
N TRP A 669 -4.30 -16.54 -7.97
CA TRP A 669 -5.20 -17.21 -7.04
C TRP A 669 -4.71 -18.61 -6.67
N GLU A 670 -4.92 -18.98 -5.40
CA GLU A 670 -4.76 -20.36 -4.94
C GLU A 670 -5.66 -21.29 -5.79
N PRO A 671 -5.11 -22.36 -6.39
CA PRO A 671 -5.87 -23.20 -7.33
C PRO A 671 -7.11 -23.81 -6.67
N LEU A 672 -8.26 -23.69 -7.34
CA LEU A 672 -9.56 -24.06 -6.75
C LEU A 672 -9.66 -25.52 -6.28
N HIS A 673 -8.87 -26.43 -6.84
CA HIS A 673 -8.79 -27.84 -6.43
C HIS A 673 -8.04 -28.10 -5.11
N THR A 674 -7.27 -27.14 -4.58
CA THR A 674 -6.59 -27.25 -3.27
C THR A 674 -7.47 -26.73 -2.14
N LEU A 675 -8.49 -25.93 -2.44
CA LEU A 675 -9.38 -25.33 -1.44
C LEU A 675 -10.21 -26.41 -0.72
N PRO A 676 -10.32 -26.37 0.64
CA PRO A 676 -10.90 -27.46 1.42
C PRO A 676 -12.31 -27.92 0.99
N MET A 677 -13.17 -26.99 0.57
CA MET A 677 -14.54 -27.29 0.13
C MET A 677 -14.64 -27.93 -1.26
N PHE A 678 -13.58 -27.88 -2.07
CA PHE A 678 -13.54 -28.48 -3.40
C PHE A 678 -12.40 -29.50 -3.58
N ALA A 679 -11.67 -29.85 -2.51
CA ALA A 679 -10.55 -30.79 -2.54
C ALA A 679 -10.93 -32.20 -3.05
N SER A 680 -12.21 -32.58 -2.91
CA SER A 680 -12.78 -33.84 -3.42
C SER A 680 -13.50 -33.72 -4.77
N ALA A 681 -13.40 -32.58 -5.45
CA ALA A 681 -13.97 -32.40 -6.78
C ALA A 681 -13.28 -33.31 -7.82
N PRO A 682 -14.00 -33.89 -8.80
CA PRO A 682 -13.39 -34.57 -9.94
C PRO A 682 -12.40 -33.67 -10.66
N ARG A 683 -11.27 -34.22 -11.11
CA ARG A 683 -10.21 -33.44 -11.75
C ARG A 683 -9.30 -34.27 -12.65
N ASP A 684 -8.56 -33.61 -13.53
CA ASP A 684 -7.40 -34.18 -14.20
C ASP A 684 -6.12 -34.11 -13.33
N ALA A 685 -4.93 -34.23 -13.93
CA ALA A 685 -3.65 -34.19 -13.22
C ALA A 685 -3.20 -32.79 -12.78
N LEU A 686 -3.77 -31.72 -13.32
CA LEU A 686 -3.52 -30.30 -13.00
C LEU A 686 -2.03 -29.86 -12.89
N PRO A 687 -1.09 -30.33 -13.74
CA PRO A 687 0.32 -29.98 -13.60
C PRO A 687 0.60 -28.47 -13.69
N ARG A 688 -0.08 -27.72 -14.58
CA ARG A 688 0.17 -26.27 -14.77
C ARG A 688 -0.51 -25.41 -13.71
N ALA A 689 -1.73 -25.75 -13.31
CA ALA A 689 -2.40 -25.10 -12.20
C ALA A 689 -1.65 -25.30 -10.87
N THR A 690 -0.89 -26.39 -10.71
CA THR A 690 -0.12 -26.69 -9.48
C THR A 690 1.29 -26.08 -9.51
N PHE A 691 1.97 -26.10 -10.66
CA PHE A 691 3.30 -25.53 -10.88
C PHE A 691 3.30 -24.56 -12.08
N ALA A 692 3.17 -23.27 -11.80
CA ALA A 692 3.28 -22.19 -12.79
C ALA A 692 4.75 -21.84 -13.14
N GLY A 693 5.54 -22.86 -13.51
CA GLY A 693 6.96 -22.73 -13.89
C GLY A 693 7.34 -23.61 -15.09
N LEU A 694 8.45 -23.30 -15.74
CA LEU A 694 9.02 -24.08 -16.84
C LEU A 694 10.00 -25.12 -16.30
N MET A 695 9.83 -26.39 -16.68
CA MET A 695 10.78 -27.46 -16.35
C MET A 695 12.08 -27.31 -17.16
N LYS A 696 13.22 -27.57 -16.52
CA LYS A 696 14.56 -27.52 -17.13
C LYS A 696 15.09 -28.94 -17.39
N ASP A 697 15.75 -29.17 -18.52
CA ASP A 697 16.36 -30.48 -18.81
C ASP A 697 17.62 -30.73 -17.96
N ILE A 698 17.81 -31.97 -17.49
CA ILE A 698 18.99 -32.42 -16.71
C ILE A 698 19.45 -33.85 -17.09
N LEU A 699 20.78 -34.08 -17.08
CA LEU A 699 21.40 -35.40 -17.23
C LEU A 699 21.93 -35.95 -15.89
N LEU A 700 21.75 -37.26 -15.65
CA LEU A 700 22.18 -37.92 -14.41
C LEU A 700 23.38 -38.85 -14.65
N PHE A 701 24.48 -38.62 -13.95
CA PHE A 701 25.74 -39.37 -14.11
C PHE A 701 25.87 -40.47 -13.05
N GLY A 702 25.59 -41.70 -13.48
CA GLY A 702 25.55 -42.93 -12.70
C GLY A 702 24.13 -43.48 -12.48
N GLY A 703 23.91 -44.77 -12.76
CA GLY A 703 22.62 -45.47 -12.65
C GLY A 703 22.46 -46.34 -11.38
N GLY A 704 23.31 -46.11 -10.36
CA GLY A 704 23.36 -46.93 -9.14
C GLY A 704 22.16 -46.77 -8.19
N GLY A 705 22.19 -47.48 -7.06
CA GLY A 705 21.08 -47.46 -6.09
C GLY A 705 20.72 -46.06 -5.56
N HIS A 706 21.72 -45.19 -5.36
CA HIS A 706 21.50 -43.79 -4.96
C HIS A 706 20.83 -42.97 -6.08
N CYS A 707 21.10 -43.27 -7.36
CA CYS A 707 20.44 -42.59 -8.49
C CYS A 707 18.92 -42.79 -8.47
N LYS A 708 18.43 -43.97 -8.08
CA LYS A 708 16.99 -44.22 -7.92
C LYS A 708 16.35 -43.27 -6.91
N SER A 709 16.98 -43.12 -5.74
CA SER A 709 16.51 -42.18 -4.71
C SER A 709 16.68 -40.71 -5.10
N VAL A 710 17.59 -40.38 -6.03
CA VAL A 710 17.71 -39.04 -6.61
C VAL A 710 16.65 -38.79 -7.68
N ILE A 711 16.27 -39.80 -8.47
CA ILE A 711 15.14 -39.74 -9.40
C ILE A 711 13.84 -39.49 -8.60
N ASP A 712 13.59 -40.25 -7.53
CA ASP A 712 12.45 -40.00 -6.61
C ASP A 712 12.40 -38.54 -6.13
N VAL A 713 13.56 -37.98 -5.76
CA VAL A 713 13.65 -36.57 -5.34
C VAL A 713 13.35 -35.63 -6.52
N LEU A 714 14.00 -35.80 -7.67
CA LEU A 714 13.83 -34.96 -8.86
C LEU A 714 12.39 -34.95 -9.38
N GLU A 715 11.76 -36.13 -9.50
CA GLU A 715 10.35 -36.25 -9.89
C GLU A 715 9.43 -35.47 -8.96
N THR A 716 9.67 -35.50 -7.64
CA THR A 716 8.88 -34.71 -6.68
C THR A 716 9.14 -33.20 -6.73
N THR A 717 10.25 -32.73 -7.31
CA THR A 717 10.47 -31.27 -7.47
C THR A 717 9.55 -30.64 -8.50
N HIS A 718 9.13 -31.41 -9.51
CA HIS A 718 8.45 -30.92 -10.73
C HIS A 718 9.18 -29.75 -11.44
N ALA A 719 10.47 -29.52 -11.15
CA ALA A 719 11.29 -28.46 -11.72
C ALA A 719 12.21 -28.95 -12.86
N TRP A 720 12.42 -30.27 -12.95
CA TRP A 720 13.37 -30.90 -13.85
C TRP A 720 12.71 -31.93 -14.75
N ASN A 721 13.10 -31.94 -16.03
CA ASN A 721 12.87 -33.03 -16.96
C ASN A 721 14.16 -33.85 -17.09
N ILE A 722 14.13 -35.13 -16.75
CA ILE A 722 15.32 -35.98 -16.82
C ILE A 722 15.53 -36.38 -18.28
N ALA A 723 16.50 -35.72 -18.93
CA ALA A 723 16.79 -35.89 -20.36
C ALA A 723 17.47 -37.24 -20.67
N GLY A 724 18.04 -37.90 -19.65
CA GLY A 724 18.62 -39.23 -19.73
C GLY A 724 19.68 -39.50 -18.67
N ILE A 725 20.13 -40.75 -18.64
CA ILE A 725 21.20 -41.23 -17.76
C ILE A 725 22.50 -41.33 -18.57
N VAL A 726 23.63 -41.05 -17.93
CA VAL A 726 24.98 -41.20 -18.49
C VAL A 726 25.76 -42.16 -17.61
N GLU A 727 26.47 -43.10 -18.25
CA GLU A 727 27.09 -44.26 -17.61
C GLU A 727 28.58 -44.41 -17.95
N ALA A 728 29.31 -45.18 -17.15
CA ALA A 728 30.72 -45.46 -17.42
C ALA A 728 30.89 -46.28 -18.73
N PRO A 729 31.96 -46.04 -19.51
CA PRO A 729 32.25 -46.82 -20.73
C PRO A 729 32.28 -48.33 -20.47
N GLY A 730 31.50 -49.09 -21.25
CA GLY A 730 31.34 -50.53 -21.07
C GLY A 730 30.21 -50.96 -20.14
N SER A 731 29.42 -50.02 -19.59
CA SER A 731 28.15 -50.36 -18.92
C SER A 731 27.18 -51.05 -19.88
N THR A 732 26.46 -52.06 -19.38
CA THR A 732 25.42 -52.79 -20.13
C THR A 732 24.01 -52.26 -19.85
N MET A 733 23.91 -51.22 -19.03
CA MET A 733 22.64 -50.58 -18.65
C MET A 733 22.03 -49.84 -19.83
N LYS A 734 20.71 -49.96 -20.00
CA LYS A 734 19.96 -49.30 -21.10
C LYS A 734 18.99 -48.23 -20.62
N GLU A 735 18.50 -48.35 -19.39
CA GLU A 735 17.58 -47.41 -18.76
C GLU A 735 17.65 -47.52 -17.23
N VAL A 736 17.19 -46.47 -16.52
CA VAL A 736 16.95 -46.45 -15.08
C VAL A 736 15.57 -45.86 -14.82
N LEU A 737 14.67 -46.63 -14.21
CA LEU A 737 13.29 -46.20 -13.91
C LEU A 737 12.53 -45.64 -15.15
N GLY A 738 12.81 -46.17 -16.34
CA GLY A 738 12.19 -45.71 -17.60
C GLY A 738 12.94 -44.57 -18.32
N TYR A 739 13.94 -43.95 -17.69
CA TYR A 739 14.81 -42.97 -18.34
C TYR A 739 15.96 -43.67 -19.09
N PRO A 740 16.15 -43.43 -20.40
CA PRO A 740 17.15 -44.13 -21.20
C PRO A 740 18.57 -43.71 -20.83
N VAL A 741 19.54 -44.60 -21.04
CA VAL A 741 20.97 -44.25 -21.09
C VAL A 741 21.24 -43.59 -22.45
N VAL A 742 21.68 -42.33 -22.43
CA VAL A 742 21.77 -41.46 -23.63
C VAL A 742 23.19 -41.20 -24.11
N GLY A 743 24.20 -41.69 -23.38
CA GLY A 743 25.62 -41.60 -23.71
C GLY A 743 26.48 -42.16 -22.57
N TYR A 744 27.78 -42.06 -22.70
CA TYR A 744 28.76 -42.47 -21.70
C TYR A 744 29.61 -41.30 -21.21
N ASP A 745 30.38 -41.51 -20.13
CA ASP A 745 31.26 -40.48 -19.54
C ASP A 745 32.28 -39.83 -20.50
N ASP A 746 32.48 -40.39 -21.70
CA ASP A 746 33.39 -39.85 -22.72
C ASP A 746 32.69 -38.96 -23.76
N ASP A 747 31.34 -38.94 -23.80
CA ASP A 747 30.53 -38.19 -24.76
C ASP A 747 30.21 -36.74 -24.30
N LEU A 748 30.88 -36.25 -23.24
CA LEU A 748 30.50 -35.03 -22.50
C LEU A 748 30.29 -33.79 -23.38
N VAL A 749 31.14 -33.58 -24.38
CA VAL A 749 31.05 -32.42 -25.29
C VAL A 749 29.78 -32.47 -26.15
N GLN A 750 29.38 -33.67 -26.60
CA GLN A 750 28.15 -33.84 -27.37
C GLN A 750 26.90 -33.76 -26.47
N LEU A 751 26.99 -34.25 -25.24
CA LEU A 751 25.92 -34.18 -24.25
C LEU A 751 25.67 -32.73 -23.79
N ALA A 752 26.72 -31.93 -23.57
CA ALA A 752 26.62 -30.52 -23.20
C ALA A 752 25.95 -29.63 -24.27
N GLN A 753 26.03 -30.02 -25.55
CA GLN A 753 25.30 -29.35 -26.65
C GLN A 753 23.78 -29.64 -26.63
N ARG A 754 23.35 -30.70 -25.94
CA ARG A 754 21.94 -31.15 -25.89
C ARG A 754 21.26 -30.79 -24.58
N CYS A 755 22.00 -30.77 -23.47
CA CYS A 755 21.52 -30.44 -22.16
C CYS A 755 22.63 -29.71 -21.38
N THR A 756 22.32 -28.57 -20.79
CA THR A 756 23.32 -27.73 -20.09
C THR A 756 23.44 -28.05 -18.61
N HIS A 757 22.58 -28.90 -18.04
CA HIS A 757 22.59 -29.26 -16.61
C HIS A 757 22.96 -30.73 -16.41
N ALA A 758 23.78 -31.01 -15.39
CA ALA A 758 24.19 -32.37 -15.04
C ALA A 758 24.23 -32.58 -13.52
N LEU A 759 24.10 -33.82 -13.06
CA LEU A 759 24.17 -34.18 -11.65
C LEU A 759 24.91 -35.49 -11.42
N VAL A 760 25.83 -35.51 -10.44
CA VAL A 760 26.52 -36.74 -10.02
C VAL A 760 25.66 -37.48 -9.00
N THR A 761 25.15 -38.64 -9.38
CA THR A 761 24.21 -39.44 -8.55
C THR A 761 24.87 -40.63 -7.86
N VAL A 762 26.19 -40.78 -8.00
CA VAL A 762 27.00 -41.82 -7.34
C VAL A 762 27.08 -41.56 -5.82
N GLY A 763 26.60 -42.52 -5.01
CA GLY A 763 26.67 -42.45 -3.55
C GLY A 763 28.04 -42.85 -2.96
N GLN A 764 28.24 -42.57 -1.67
CA GLN A 764 29.51 -42.81 -0.97
C GLN A 764 29.38 -43.92 0.10
N ILE A 765 29.94 -45.10 -0.20
CA ILE A 765 29.91 -46.28 0.70
C ILE A 765 31.26 -46.52 1.41
N ARG A 766 32.39 -46.16 0.77
CA ARG A 766 33.75 -46.40 1.30
C ARG A 766 34.77 -45.30 1.01
N SER A 767 34.60 -44.53 -0.06
CA SER A 767 35.52 -43.46 -0.47
C SER A 767 34.77 -42.44 -1.33
N PRO A 768 35.08 -41.13 -1.23
CA PRO A 768 34.51 -40.09 -2.10
C PRO A 768 35.09 -40.09 -3.53
N SER A 769 36.23 -40.74 -3.76
CA SER A 769 37.10 -40.58 -4.95
C SER A 769 36.42 -40.70 -6.33
N ILE A 770 35.46 -41.61 -6.51
CA ILE A 770 34.74 -41.76 -7.78
C ILE A 770 33.82 -40.55 -8.03
N ARG A 771 33.10 -40.12 -6.98
CA ARG A 771 32.12 -39.04 -7.04
C ARG A 771 32.80 -37.68 -7.23
N GLN A 772 33.97 -37.50 -6.60
CA GLN A 772 34.83 -36.34 -6.80
C GLN A 772 35.27 -36.21 -8.27
N ARG A 773 35.85 -37.27 -8.84
CA ARG A 773 36.34 -37.28 -10.23
C ARG A 773 35.27 -36.96 -11.27
N LEU A 774 34.05 -37.47 -11.08
CA LEU A 774 32.93 -37.16 -11.97
C LEU A 774 32.51 -35.69 -11.89
N TYR A 775 32.45 -35.13 -10.69
CA TYR A 775 32.12 -33.72 -10.48
C TYR A 775 33.14 -32.78 -11.14
N GLU A 776 34.44 -33.06 -10.96
CA GLU A 776 35.54 -32.31 -11.59
C GLU A 776 35.42 -32.32 -13.13
N ARG A 777 35.26 -33.49 -13.77
CA ARG A 777 35.11 -33.61 -15.24
C ARG A 777 33.90 -32.84 -15.79
N LEU A 778 32.77 -32.84 -15.08
CA LEU A 778 31.56 -32.15 -15.54
C LEU A 778 31.71 -30.63 -15.45
N ALA A 779 32.32 -30.13 -14.36
CA ALA A 779 32.62 -28.71 -14.20
C ALA A 779 33.61 -28.21 -15.27
N GLU A 780 34.66 -28.98 -15.58
CA GLU A 780 35.63 -28.68 -16.65
C GLU A 780 34.98 -28.64 -18.05
N THR A 781 33.92 -29.41 -18.28
CA THR A 781 33.22 -29.45 -19.58
C THR A 781 32.16 -28.35 -19.72
N GLY A 782 31.95 -27.52 -18.70
CA GLY A 782 31.00 -26.40 -18.74
C GLY A 782 29.54 -26.77 -18.45
N PHE A 783 29.28 -27.94 -17.86
CA PHE A 783 27.94 -28.24 -17.34
C PHE A 783 27.61 -27.37 -16.12
N THR A 784 26.35 -26.94 -16.04
CA THR A 784 25.80 -26.37 -14.81
C THR A 784 25.44 -27.51 -13.85
N LEU A 785 25.98 -27.49 -12.63
CA LEU A 785 25.79 -28.54 -11.62
C LEU A 785 24.85 -28.06 -10.50
N PRO A 786 23.52 -28.12 -10.67
CA PRO A 786 22.59 -27.63 -9.66
C PRO A 786 22.72 -28.41 -8.34
N SER A 787 22.46 -27.73 -7.22
CA SER A 787 22.12 -28.39 -5.98
C SER A 787 20.67 -28.89 -6.05
N ILE A 788 20.42 -30.12 -5.61
CA ILE A 788 19.08 -30.72 -5.61
C ILE A 788 18.60 -30.84 -4.18
N VAL A 789 17.58 -30.05 -3.84
CA VAL A 789 16.93 -30.08 -2.53
C VAL A 789 15.55 -30.70 -2.68
N SER A 790 15.27 -31.72 -1.88
CA SER A 790 13.95 -32.33 -1.86
C SER A 790 12.89 -31.35 -1.31
N PRO A 791 11.68 -31.26 -1.92
CA PRO A 791 10.56 -30.50 -1.35
C PRO A 791 10.05 -31.02 -0.01
N ARG A 792 10.50 -32.21 0.43
CA ARG A 792 10.21 -32.77 1.76
C ARG A 792 11.32 -32.51 2.79
N ALA A 793 12.41 -31.84 2.40
CA ALA A 793 13.47 -31.39 3.30
C ALA A 793 13.19 -29.97 3.81
N HIS A 794 13.84 -29.57 4.90
CA HIS A 794 13.83 -28.19 5.40
C HIS A 794 15.22 -27.59 5.23
N VAL A 795 15.33 -26.47 4.53
CA VAL A 795 16.60 -25.73 4.35
C VAL A 795 16.33 -24.26 4.65
N ALA A 796 17.08 -23.68 5.57
CA ALA A 796 16.94 -22.27 5.97
C ALA A 796 17.46 -21.30 4.90
N ARG A 797 16.88 -20.10 4.81
CA ARG A 797 17.16 -19.08 3.76
C ARG A 797 18.64 -18.68 3.65
N SER A 798 19.41 -18.69 4.74
CA SER A 798 20.85 -18.35 4.76
C SER A 798 21.80 -19.55 4.65
N ALA A 799 21.30 -20.79 4.59
CA ALA A 799 22.14 -21.98 4.44
C ALA A 799 22.83 -22.00 3.07
N GLN A 800 24.13 -22.26 3.05
CA GLN A 800 24.93 -22.34 1.83
C GLN A 800 25.07 -23.79 1.39
N ILE A 801 24.51 -24.13 0.22
CA ILE A 801 24.60 -25.47 -0.37
C ILE A 801 25.46 -25.41 -1.63
N GLY A 802 26.58 -26.12 -1.62
CA GLY A 802 27.50 -26.21 -2.74
C GLY A 802 26.89 -26.87 -3.99
N ALA A 803 27.41 -26.52 -5.16
CA ALA A 803 27.00 -27.10 -6.44
C ALA A 803 27.13 -28.63 -6.44
N GLY A 804 26.20 -29.32 -7.11
CA GLY A 804 26.12 -30.79 -7.14
C GLY A 804 25.76 -31.48 -5.81
N THR A 805 25.43 -30.74 -4.75
CA THR A 805 25.00 -31.32 -3.47
C THR A 805 23.53 -31.76 -3.50
N ILE A 806 23.24 -32.87 -2.84
CA ILE A 806 21.94 -33.53 -2.82
C ILE A 806 21.42 -33.58 -1.37
N VAL A 807 20.23 -33.03 -1.14
CA VAL A 807 19.52 -33.03 0.14
C VAL A 807 18.26 -33.88 0.02
N MET A 808 18.29 -35.05 0.67
CA MET A 808 17.24 -36.07 0.58
C MET A 808 15.98 -35.68 1.35
N HIS A 809 14.86 -36.38 1.09
CA HIS A 809 13.59 -36.19 1.81
C HIS A 809 13.79 -36.11 3.35
N HIS A 810 13.10 -35.20 4.01
CA HIS A 810 13.08 -35.04 5.48
C HIS A 810 14.40 -34.68 6.17
N ALA A 811 15.48 -34.41 5.43
CA ALA A 811 16.67 -33.75 5.99
C ALA A 811 16.36 -32.31 6.41
N GLN A 812 17.16 -31.75 7.31
CA GLN A 812 17.06 -30.38 7.84
C GLN A 812 18.44 -29.69 7.78
N ILE A 813 18.49 -28.45 7.30
CA ILE A 813 19.70 -27.61 7.27
C ILE A 813 19.34 -26.22 7.81
N GLY A 814 19.96 -25.81 8.90
CA GLY A 814 19.69 -24.58 9.64
C GLY A 814 20.40 -23.34 9.05
N PRO A 815 20.06 -22.13 9.56
CA PRO A 815 20.62 -20.86 9.09
C PRO A 815 22.16 -20.84 9.03
N ASP A 816 22.72 -20.25 7.99
CA ASP A 816 24.17 -20.00 7.84
C ASP A 816 25.10 -21.24 7.89
N ALA A 817 24.51 -22.44 7.99
CA ALA A 817 25.20 -23.70 7.83
C ALA A 817 25.77 -23.80 6.40
N ARG A 818 26.99 -24.32 6.28
CA ARG A 818 27.70 -24.46 5.01
C ARG A 818 27.85 -25.93 4.68
N VAL A 819 27.30 -26.35 3.55
CA VAL A 819 27.44 -27.71 3.04
C VAL A 819 28.21 -27.66 1.73
N GLY A 820 29.42 -28.22 1.73
CA GLY A 820 30.38 -28.14 0.62
C GLY A 820 29.88 -28.78 -0.67
N LEU A 821 30.64 -28.55 -1.75
CA LEU A 821 30.39 -29.05 -3.09
C LEU A 821 30.20 -30.55 -3.11
N ASN A 822 29.26 -31.03 -3.93
CA ASN A 822 29.08 -32.43 -4.23
C ASN A 822 29.03 -33.29 -2.94
N THR A 823 28.16 -32.91 -2.00
CA THR A 823 27.89 -33.56 -0.70
C THR A 823 26.54 -34.30 -0.73
N ILE A 824 26.33 -35.27 0.16
CA ILE A 824 25.01 -35.90 0.39
C ILE A 824 24.57 -35.58 1.83
N VAL A 825 23.40 -34.97 1.97
CA VAL A 825 22.69 -34.85 3.25
C VAL A 825 21.49 -35.80 3.20
N ASN A 826 21.63 -36.94 3.86
CA ASN A 826 20.72 -38.07 3.74
C ASN A 826 19.46 -37.90 4.62
N THR A 827 18.45 -38.73 4.39
CA THR A 827 17.09 -38.61 4.96
C THR A 827 17.10 -38.43 6.48
N HIS A 828 16.29 -37.51 7.01
CA HIS A 828 16.20 -37.19 8.45
C HIS A 828 17.46 -36.62 9.14
N ALA A 829 18.58 -36.39 8.45
CA ALA A 829 19.72 -35.70 9.06
C ALA A 829 19.41 -34.22 9.35
N LEU A 830 19.93 -33.65 10.43
CA LEU A 830 19.90 -32.23 10.78
C LEU A 830 21.33 -31.66 10.76
N VAL A 831 21.58 -30.64 9.97
CA VAL A 831 22.77 -29.79 10.08
C VAL A 831 22.30 -28.45 10.65
N GLU A 832 22.62 -28.13 11.89
CA GLU A 832 22.13 -26.95 12.59
C GLU A 832 22.94 -25.69 12.21
N HIS A 833 22.57 -24.53 12.77
CA HIS A 833 23.02 -23.24 12.28
C HIS A 833 24.54 -23.01 12.41
N ASP A 834 25.17 -22.33 11.46
CA ASP A 834 26.64 -22.11 11.41
C ASP A 834 27.53 -23.38 11.36
N ALA A 835 26.98 -24.60 11.28
CA ALA A 835 27.78 -25.82 11.11
C ALA A 835 28.38 -25.87 9.69
N THR A 836 29.65 -26.25 9.58
CA THR A 836 30.38 -26.36 8.31
C THR A 836 30.68 -27.82 7.97
N VAL A 837 30.19 -28.29 6.83
CA VAL A 837 30.47 -29.58 6.23
C VAL A 837 31.29 -29.36 4.96
N GLY A 838 32.48 -29.95 4.87
CA GLY A 838 33.38 -29.83 3.73
C GLY A 838 32.87 -30.55 2.47
N ASP A 839 33.60 -30.37 1.37
CA ASP A 839 33.25 -30.96 0.08
C ASP A 839 33.27 -32.49 0.11
N HIS A 840 32.50 -33.13 -0.75
CA HIS A 840 32.50 -34.59 -0.92
C HIS A 840 32.18 -35.38 0.35
N CYS A 841 31.39 -34.81 1.26
CA CYS A 841 30.95 -35.49 2.47
C CYS A 841 29.68 -36.33 2.24
N HIS A 842 29.40 -37.24 3.18
CA HIS A 842 28.14 -37.97 3.29
C HIS A 842 27.64 -37.91 4.73
N ILE A 843 26.63 -37.08 4.99
CA ILE A 843 25.93 -37.03 6.27
C ILE A 843 24.82 -38.09 6.21
N ALA A 844 24.99 -39.20 6.93
CA ALA A 844 24.07 -40.33 6.86
C ALA A 844 22.74 -40.06 7.61
N THR A 845 21.78 -40.95 7.38
CA THR A 845 20.38 -40.82 7.84
C THR A 845 20.28 -40.52 9.34
N ALA A 846 19.47 -39.52 9.72
CA ALA A 846 19.22 -39.14 11.12
C ALA A 846 20.44 -38.66 11.95
N ALA A 847 21.54 -38.22 11.34
CA ALA A 847 22.63 -37.53 12.06
C ALA A 847 22.27 -36.06 12.34
N VAL A 848 22.58 -35.55 13.54
CA VAL A 848 22.51 -34.13 13.94
C VAL A 848 23.92 -33.53 14.05
N LEU A 849 24.18 -32.39 13.42
CA LEU A 849 25.36 -31.56 13.69
C LEU A 849 24.86 -30.29 14.36
N ASN A 850 25.13 -30.05 15.64
CA ASN A 850 24.76 -28.76 16.26
C ASN A 850 25.67 -27.64 15.71
N GLY A 851 25.36 -26.39 16.02
CA GLY A 851 26.02 -25.26 15.39
C GLY A 851 27.55 -25.19 15.54
N HIS A 852 28.22 -24.48 14.63
CA HIS A 852 29.70 -24.39 14.58
C HIS A 852 30.48 -25.73 14.52
N VAL A 853 29.83 -26.90 14.39
CA VAL A 853 30.52 -28.17 14.10
C VAL A 853 31.24 -28.05 12.77
N THR A 854 32.51 -28.45 12.71
CA THR A 854 33.30 -28.45 11.48
C THR A 854 33.60 -29.88 11.05
N VAL A 855 33.20 -30.25 9.84
CA VAL A 855 33.43 -31.56 9.23
C VAL A 855 34.35 -31.40 8.03
N GLY A 856 35.57 -31.95 8.09
CA GLY A 856 36.51 -31.89 6.97
C GLY A 856 36.01 -32.69 5.76
N SER A 857 36.43 -32.27 4.56
CA SER A 857 36.04 -32.87 3.27
C SER A 857 36.25 -34.40 3.21
N GLY A 858 35.45 -35.10 2.41
CA GLY A 858 35.51 -36.56 2.24
C GLY A 858 34.91 -37.39 3.39
N THR A 859 34.51 -36.75 4.49
CA THR A 859 34.03 -37.41 5.72
C THR A 859 32.64 -38.00 5.61
N LEU A 860 32.42 -39.13 6.30
CA LEU A 860 31.11 -39.75 6.46
C LEU A 860 30.63 -39.61 7.90
N ILE A 861 29.55 -38.87 8.16
CA ILE A 861 28.95 -38.81 9.49
C ILE A 861 27.95 -39.95 9.64
N GLY A 862 28.12 -40.76 10.68
CA GLY A 862 27.27 -41.94 10.95
C GLY A 862 25.83 -41.58 11.30
N SER A 863 24.91 -42.51 11.05
CA SER A 863 23.49 -42.33 11.37
C SER A 863 23.25 -42.24 12.87
N GLY A 864 22.43 -41.26 13.31
CA GLY A 864 22.12 -41.09 14.73
C GLY A 864 23.30 -40.55 15.56
N THR A 865 24.04 -39.58 15.02
CA THR A 865 25.18 -38.90 15.65
C THR A 865 24.82 -37.45 15.95
N ILE A 866 24.93 -36.94 17.18
CA ILE A 866 24.57 -35.53 17.55
C ILE A 866 25.80 -34.65 17.83
N CYS A 867 26.67 -34.40 16.85
CA CYS A 867 27.93 -33.67 17.05
C CYS A 867 27.74 -32.37 17.85
N ARG A 868 28.41 -32.25 19.00
CA ARG A 868 28.27 -31.08 19.91
C ARG A 868 28.75 -29.82 19.21
N GLU A 869 28.10 -28.70 19.52
CA GLU A 869 28.48 -27.39 19.00
C GLU A 869 29.99 -27.12 19.17
N GLY A 870 30.64 -26.71 18.07
CA GLY A 870 32.08 -26.46 18.00
C GLY A 870 33.00 -27.69 17.88
N VAL A 871 32.49 -28.92 17.72
CA VAL A 871 33.35 -30.10 17.49
C VAL A 871 33.96 -30.05 16.08
N ALA A 872 35.30 -30.15 16.01
CA ALA A 872 36.04 -30.30 14.76
C ALA A 872 36.33 -31.78 14.45
N ILE A 873 36.05 -32.16 13.21
CA ILE A 873 36.20 -33.50 12.65
C ILE A 873 37.13 -33.38 11.46
N GLY A 874 38.22 -34.15 11.44
CA GLY A 874 39.19 -34.12 10.34
C GLY A 874 38.57 -34.51 8.99
N PRO A 875 39.26 -34.24 7.86
CA PRO A 875 38.87 -34.82 6.58
C PRO A 875 38.94 -36.35 6.62
N ASP A 876 38.18 -37.00 5.74
CA ASP A 876 38.11 -38.46 5.58
C ASP A 876 37.75 -39.27 6.87
N CYS A 877 36.87 -38.74 7.76
CA CYS A 877 36.58 -39.26 9.13
C CYS A 877 35.14 -39.88 9.37
N LEU A 878 34.75 -40.16 10.66
CA LEU A 878 33.52 -40.88 11.15
C LEU A 878 33.21 -40.66 12.70
N VAL A 879 32.05 -40.09 13.21
CA VAL A 879 31.93 -39.34 14.58
C VAL A 879 30.60 -39.36 15.50
N ALA A 880 30.55 -38.66 16.72
CA ALA A 880 29.58 -38.51 17.93
C ALA A 880 29.45 -37.09 18.75
N MET A 881 28.86 -36.96 20.02
CA MET A 881 27.95 -35.84 20.61
C MET A 881 28.11 -35.01 22.00
N GLY A 882 27.23 -33.97 22.35
CA GLY A 882 27.06 -33.18 23.68
C GLY A 882 26.29 -31.76 23.75
N SER A 883 26.04 -31.04 24.92
CA SER A 883 25.35 -29.65 25.05
C SER A 883 25.63 -28.62 26.26
N ARG A 884 24.64 -27.95 26.98
CA ARG A 884 24.73 -26.60 27.74
C ARG A 884 24.33 -26.40 29.28
N VAL A 885 23.46 -25.44 29.74
CA VAL A 885 23.43 -24.74 31.11
C VAL A 885 22.05 -24.44 31.80
N ASN A 886 21.97 -24.15 33.13
CA ASN A 886 21.19 -23.01 33.72
C ASN A 886 21.51 -22.58 35.21
N HIS A 887 21.25 -21.30 35.58
CA HIS A 887 20.65 -20.73 36.83
C HIS A 887 20.16 -19.26 36.55
N ASN A 888 19.63 -18.45 37.50
CA ASN A 888 19.05 -17.12 37.17
C ASN A 888 19.09 -16.04 38.30
N GLY A 889 20.27 -15.68 38.85
CA GLY A 889 20.40 -15.25 40.24
C GLY A 889 19.91 -16.45 41.01
N SER A 890 18.67 -16.39 41.45
CA SER A 890 17.84 -17.54 41.82
C SER A 890 16.69 -17.74 40.81
N ILE A 891 16.74 -18.85 40.08
CA ILE A 891 15.73 -19.23 39.07
C ILE A 891 14.35 -19.45 39.68
N GLU A 892 14.35 -19.97 40.89
CA GLU A 892 13.19 -20.27 41.70
C GLU A 892 12.29 -19.02 41.89
N LEU A 893 12.90 -17.84 42.08
CA LEU A 893 12.17 -16.58 42.25
C LEU A 893 11.51 -16.11 40.95
N ALA A 894 12.18 -16.29 39.80
CA ALA A 894 11.62 -15.91 38.51
C ALA A 894 10.41 -16.79 38.13
N HIS A 895 10.42 -18.09 38.47
CA HIS A 895 9.23 -18.96 38.35
C HIS A 895 8.06 -18.47 39.23
N GLN A 896 8.32 -18.04 40.47
CA GLN A 896 7.28 -17.52 41.37
C GLN A 896 6.65 -16.22 40.85
N LEU A 897 7.46 -15.34 40.24
CA LEU A 897 6.96 -14.12 39.59
C LEU A 897 6.05 -14.44 38.40
N ILE A 898 6.44 -15.38 37.52
CA ILE A 898 5.60 -15.84 36.40
C ILE A 898 4.26 -16.38 36.91
N ASP A 899 4.27 -17.18 37.98
CA ASP A 899 3.06 -17.74 38.60
C ASP A 899 2.11 -16.65 39.12
N ALA A 900 2.65 -15.61 39.77
CA ALA A 900 1.86 -14.49 40.28
C ALA A 900 1.27 -13.61 39.15
N ALA A 901 2.04 -13.37 38.08
CA ALA A 901 1.57 -12.60 36.92
C ALA A 901 0.46 -13.35 36.16
N ALA A 902 0.61 -14.66 35.96
CA ALA A 902 -0.40 -15.51 35.35
C ALA A 902 -1.69 -15.56 36.19
N ALA A 903 -1.57 -15.69 37.52
CA ALA A 903 -2.72 -15.67 38.43
C ALA A 903 -3.48 -14.33 38.43
N ALA A 904 -2.78 -13.22 38.21
CA ALA A 904 -3.38 -11.89 38.08
C ALA A 904 -4.06 -11.63 36.72
N GLY A 905 -3.88 -12.53 35.74
CA GLY A 905 -4.43 -12.40 34.39
C GLY A 905 -3.67 -11.44 33.48
N ALA A 906 -2.36 -11.22 33.72
CA ALA A 906 -1.51 -10.44 32.83
C ALA A 906 -1.25 -11.19 31.51
N ASP A 907 -1.20 -10.46 30.38
CA ASP A 907 -0.99 -11.05 29.06
C ASP A 907 0.47 -11.52 28.84
N TYR A 908 1.42 -10.75 29.39
CA TYR A 908 2.85 -11.01 29.30
C TYR A 908 3.55 -10.76 30.63
N VAL A 909 4.64 -11.49 30.88
CA VAL A 909 5.63 -11.20 31.92
C VAL A 909 6.96 -10.86 31.23
N LYS A 910 7.54 -9.73 31.62
CA LYS A 910 8.72 -9.15 30.96
C LYS A 910 9.95 -9.16 31.86
N PHE A 911 11.02 -9.74 31.35
CA PHE A 911 12.36 -9.74 31.95
C PHE A 911 13.28 -8.70 31.29
N GLN A 912 14.54 -8.68 31.68
CA GLN A 912 15.61 -7.90 31.08
C GLN A 912 16.77 -8.82 30.73
N THR A 913 17.37 -8.65 29.55
CA THR A 913 18.51 -9.44 29.08
C THR A 913 19.63 -8.48 28.69
N PHE A 914 20.68 -8.47 29.50
CA PHE A 914 21.86 -7.62 29.36
C PHE A 914 23.10 -8.36 29.84
N ARG A 915 24.27 -7.86 29.45
CA ARG A 915 25.56 -8.16 30.09
C ARG A 915 26.10 -6.88 30.70
N ALA A 916 26.48 -6.89 31.97
CA ALA A 916 26.90 -5.68 32.68
C ALA A 916 28.12 -5.03 32.02
N GLU A 917 29.04 -5.84 31.47
CA GLU A 917 30.20 -5.35 30.70
C GLU A 917 29.85 -4.68 29.37
N SER A 918 28.68 -4.99 28.79
CA SER A 918 28.20 -4.41 27.53
C SER A 918 27.31 -3.17 27.76
N LEU A 919 26.65 -3.09 28.91
CA LEU A 919 25.62 -2.09 29.21
C LEU A 919 26.14 -0.84 29.93
N VAL A 920 27.07 -0.98 30.89
CA VAL A 920 27.59 0.17 31.66
C VAL A 920 29.10 0.13 31.84
N THR A 921 29.71 1.31 31.97
CA THR A 921 31.13 1.41 32.35
C THR A 921 31.31 1.03 33.83
N ARG A 922 32.49 0.50 34.19
CA ARG A 922 32.82 0.13 35.59
C ARG A 922 32.77 1.29 36.58
N SER A 923 32.78 2.53 36.10
CA SER A 923 32.67 3.75 36.90
C SER A 923 31.31 4.45 36.76
N ALA A 924 30.31 3.79 36.18
CA ALA A 924 28.98 4.37 35.99
C ALA A 924 28.35 4.68 37.36
N PRO A 925 27.97 5.95 37.62
CA PRO A 925 27.26 6.32 38.84
C PRO A 925 25.84 5.74 38.81
N LYS A 926 25.29 5.49 40.00
CA LYS A 926 23.88 5.12 40.11
C LYS A 926 23.00 6.36 39.98
N ALA A 927 21.77 6.20 39.48
CA ALA A 927 20.80 7.28 39.49
C ALA A 927 20.38 7.60 40.94
N ALA A 928 19.95 8.84 41.22
CA ALA A 928 19.63 9.27 42.58
C ALA A 928 18.59 8.39 43.29
N TYR A 929 17.58 7.88 42.56
CA TYR A 929 16.60 6.93 43.10
C TYR A 929 17.24 5.56 43.43
N GLN A 930 18.19 5.08 42.60
CA GLN A 930 18.91 3.83 42.81
C GLN A 930 19.82 3.89 44.04
N GLU A 931 20.51 5.03 44.24
CA GLU A 931 21.28 5.31 45.46
C GLU A 931 20.38 5.33 46.71
N ALA A 932 19.20 5.93 46.61
CA ALA A 932 18.22 5.97 47.70
C ALA A 932 17.64 4.59 48.08
N THR A 933 17.65 3.61 47.15
CA THR A 933 17.21 2.21 47.43
C THR A 933 18.34 1.24 47.78
N THR A 934 19.53 1.41 47.20
CA THR A 934 20.64 0.42 47.29
C THR A 934 21.90 0.94 47.98
N GLY A 935 21.88 2.19 48.45
CA GLY A 935 23.03 2.87 49.07
C GLY A 935 24.07 3.36 48.06
N SER A 936 24.99 4.21 48.51
CA SER A 936 25.99 4.90 47.66
C SER A 936 27.34 4.17 47.52
N ASN A 937 27.51 2.98 48.11
CA ASN A 937 28.83 2.36 48.32
C ASN A 937 29.29 1.41 47.19
N GLU A 938 28.54 1.28 46.10
CA GLU A 938 28.86 0.41 44.95
C GLU A 938 28.48 1.10 43.64
N SER A 939 29.17 0.75 42.54
CA SER A 939 28.86 1.31 41.21
C SER A 939 27.58 0.73 40.61
N GLN A 940 27.06 1.36 39.56
CA GLN A 940 25.94 0.80 38.80
C GLN A 940 26.33 -0.53 38.10
N PHE A 941 27.61 -0.68 37.72
CA PHE A 941 28.17 -1.93 37.18
C PHE A 941 28.10 -3.08 38.19
N ASP A 942 28.55 -2.85 39.43
CA ASP A 942 28.57 -3.89 40.47
C ASP A 942 27.14 -4.35 40.83
N MET A 943 26.20 -3.39 40.87
CA MET A 943 24.78 -3.66 41.06
C MET A 943 24.21 -4.53 39.93
N LEU A 944 24.44 -4.16 38.67
CA LEU A 944 23.95 -4.90 37.50
C LEU A 944 24.60 -6.28 37.39
N LYS A 945 25.89 -6.44 37.73
CA LYS A 945 26.59 -7.72 37.60
C LYS A 945 26.03 -8.82 38.50
N ARG A 946 25.46 -8.48 39.67
CA ARG A 946 24.73 -9.44 40.53
C ARG A 946 23.37 -9.86 39.95
N LEU A 947 22.82 -9.05 39.05
CA LEU A 947 21.53 -9.24 38.39
C LEU A 947 21.68 -9.80 36.96
N GLU A 948 22.91 -10.06 36.52
CA GLU A 948 23.25 -10.76 35.26
C GLU A 948 23.36 -12.28 35.49
N LEU A 949 22.92 -13.03 34.48
CA LEU A 949 22.59 -14.44 34.57
C LEU A 949 23.01 -15.15 33.23
N PRO A 950 23.04 -16.50 33.14
CA PRO A 950 23.55 -17.30 31.99
C PRO A 950 22.79 -17.14 30.67
N GLN A 951 22.92 -18.08 29.70
CA GLN A 951 22.25 -17.94 28.40
C GLN A 951 21.27 -19.01 27.96
N GLN A 952 21.42 -20.29 28.32
CA GLN A 952 20.31 -21.18 27.95
C GLN A 952 19.04 -20.76 28.72
N ALA A 953 19.12 -20.20 29.93
CA ALA A 953 18.01 -20.22 30.90
C ALA A 953 16.80 -19.29 30.76
N PHE A 954 16.87 -18.20 29.99
CA PHE A 954 15.66 -17.52 29.52
C PHE A 954 14.77 -18.51 28.69
N VAL A 955 15.33 -19.62 28.16
CA VAL A 955 14.56 -20.77 27.65
C VAL A 955 13.70 -21.42 28.75
N GLU A 956 14.21 -21.61 29.97
CA GLU A 956 13.47 -22.26 31.06
C GLU A 956 12.32 -21.37 31.56
N LEU A 957 12.56 -20.07 31.66
CA LEU A 957 11.51 -19.08 31.93
C LEU A 957 10.48 -19.01 30.80
N ALA A 958 10.90 -19.05 29.53
CA ALA A 958 9.99 -19.09 28.39
C ALA A 958 9.14 -20.37 28.38
N ASN A 959 9.74 -21.53 28.67
CA ASN A 959 9.03 -22.81 28.83
C ASN A 959 8.03 -22.76 29.99
N HIS A 960 8.38 -22.14 31.12
CA HIS A 960 7.48 -21.99 32.26
C HIS A 960 6.33 -21.01 31.97
N CYS A 961 6.59 -19.92 31.27
CA CYS A 961 5.54 -19.01 30.77
C CYS A 961 4.56 -19.76 29.86
N ALA A 962 5.06 -20.60 28.94
CA ALA A 962 4.23 -21.44 28.09
C ALA A 962 3.39 -22.46 28.90
N GLN A 963 3.95 -23.08 29.94
CA GLN A 963 3.21 -23.96 30.86
C GLN A 963 2.13 -23.23 31.66
N LYS A 964 2.34 -21.94 31.99
CA LYS A 964 1.41 -21.10 32.74
C LYS A 964 0.43 -20.31 31.84
N ASN A 965 0.52 -20.48 30.52
CA ASN A 965 -0.28 -19.78 29.52
C ASN A 965 -0.23 -18.24 29.67
N ILE A 966 0.98 -17.71 29.88
CA ILE A 966 1.30 -16.27 29.86
C ILE A 966 2.42 -16.03 28.83
N GLY A 967 2.40 -14.88 28.15
CA GLY A 967 3.43 -14.55 27.18
C GLY A 967 4.78 -14.25 27.84
N PHE A 968 5.86 -14.85 27.33
CA PHE A 968 7.23 -14.47 27.71
C PHE A 968 7.70 -13.26 26.90
N MET A 969 8.33 -12.29 27.57
CA MET A 969 9.02 -11.17 26.93
C MET A 969 10.31 -10.85 27.68
N SER A 970 11.29 -10.25 27.00
CA SER A 970 12.45 -9.63 27.65
C SER A 970 12.90 -8.37 26.88
N THR A 971 13.44 -7.39 27.60
CA THR A 971 14.08 -6.21 27.01
C THR A 971 15.57 -6.51 26.76
N PRO A 972 16.03 -6.62 25.50
CA PRO A 972 17.45 -6.60 25.19
C PRO A 972 18.02 -5.18 25.39
N PHE A 973 19.26 -5.11 25.86
CA PHE A 973 20.03 -3.87 25.97
C PHE A 973 21.28 -3.84 25.06
N ASP A 974 21.51 -4.91 24.32
CA ASP A 974 22.55 -5.00 23.31
C ASP A 974 22.11 -5.96 22.18
N VAL A 975 22.87 -5.95 21.07
CA VAL A 975 22.55 -6.73 19.87
C VAL A 975 22.73 -8.25 20.09
N GLU A 976 23.62 -8.67 20.98
CA GLU A 976 23.84 -10.08 21.33
C GLU A 976 22.61 -10.63 22.06
N ALA A 977 22.13 -9.90 23.07
CA ALA A 977 20.87 -10.14 23.77
C ALA A 977 19.66 -10.15 22.83
N ALA A 978 19.60 -9.22 21.87
CA ALA A 978 18.51 -9.17 20.91
C ALA A 978 18.48 -10.40 19.98
N ARG A 979 19.64 -10.82 19.45
CA ARG A 979 19.77 -12.03 18.61
C ARG A 979 19.44 -13.30 19.40
N PHE A 980 19.91 -13.39 20.63
CA PHE A 980 19.58 -14.49 21.52
C PHE A 980 18.07 -14.61 21.77
N LEU A 981 17.40 -13.52 22.14
CA LEU A 981 15.95 -13.50 22.32
C LEU A 981 15.18 -13.75 21.00
N ALA A 982 15.74 -13.32 19.86
CA ALA A 982 15.19 -13.65 18.54
C ALA A 982 15.15 -15.17 18.31
N GLY A 983 16.25 -15.86 18.64
CA GLY A 983 16.41 -17.31 18.57
C GLY A 983 15.53 -18.09 19.55
N LEU A 984 15.15 -17.49 20.69
CA LEU A 984 14.12 -18.03 21.60
C LEU A 984 12.69 -17.94 21.03
N GLY A 985 12.50 -17.36 19.85
CA GLY A 985 11.17 -17.16 19.26
C GLY A 985 10.38 -15.99 19.85
N MET A 986 11.03 -15.04 20.54
CA MET A 986 10.35 -13.88 21.13
C MET A 986 9.73 -12.98 20.03
N GLY A 987 8.42 -13.06 19.85
CA GLY A 987 7.70 -12.46 18.71
C GLY A 987 7.57 -10.94 18.69
N ILE A 988 8.02 -10.24 19.73
CA ILE A 988 7.90 -8.79 19.90
C ILE A 988 9.07 -8.26 20.72
N PHE A 989 9.70 -7.16 20.30
CA PHE A 989 10.84 -6.56 21.00
C PHE A 989 10.41 -5.36 21.84
N LYS A 990 10.88 -5.29 23.09
CA LYS A 990 10.80 -4.07 23.91
C LYS A 990 12.11 -3.29 23.80
N VAL A 991 12.06 -2.01 23.41
CA VAL A 991 13.22 -1.10 23.45
C VAL A 991 13.08 -0.14 24.63
N SER A 992 14.16 0.05 25.40
CA SER A 992 14.16 0.92 26.59
C SER A 992 14.08 2.41 26.20
N SER A 993 13.68 3.27 27.14
CA SER A 993 13.75 4.73 26.90
C SER A 993 15.18 5.29 26.89
N GLY A 994 16.15 4.59 27.49
CA GLY A 994 17.57 4.93 27.35
C GLY A 994 18.11 4.63 25.94
N ASP A 995 17.48 3.70 25.22
CA ASP A 995 17.88 3.27 23.87
C ASP A 995 17.10 3.96 22.75
N LEU A 996 16.18 4.89 23.06
CA LEU A 996 15.36 5.56 22.05
C LEU A 996 16.20 6.35 21.03
N THR A 997 17.33 6.93 21.45
CA THR A 997 18.25 7.64 20.54
C THR A 997 19.37 6.73 19.98
N ASN A 998 19.38 5.44 20.35
CA ASN A 998 20.40 4.46 19.96
C ASN A 998 20.12 3.92 18.54
N VAL A 999 20.22 4.80 17.53
CA VAL A 999 19.92 4.49 16.11
C VAL A 999 20.60 3.21 15.58
N PRO A 1000 21.87 2.87 15.90
CA PRO A 1000 22.46 1.61 15.47
C PRO A 1000 21.74 0.39 16.06
N PHE A 1001 21.37 0.43 17.34
CA PHE A 1001 20.63 -0.64 18.01
C PHE A 1001 19.19 -0.74 17.50
N LEU A 1002 18.50 0.39 17.30
CA LEU A 1002 17.17 0.42 16.69
C LEU A 1002 17.16 -0.24 15.30
N ARG A 1003 18.18 0.02 14.47
CA ARG A 1003 18.31 -0.61 13.15
C ARG A 1003 18.54 -2.12 13.25
N GLU A 1004 19.32 -2.60 14.21
CA GLU A 1004 19.46 -4.04 14.45
C GLU A 1004 18.15 -4.67 14.98
N ILE A 1005 17.41 -3.97 15.85
CA ILE A 1005 16.11 -4.42 16.35
C ILE A 1005 15.07 -4.48 15.22
N GLY A 1006 14.98 -3.46 14.38
CA GLY A 1006 14.06 -3.42 13.23
C GLY A 1006 14.35 -4.50 12.19
N ARG A 1007 15.64 -4.84 11.97
CA ARG A 1007 16.08 -5.91 11.05
C ARG A 1007 15.58 -7.31 11.41
N PHE A 1008 15.10 -7.55 12.63
CA PHE A 1008 14.44 -8.82 12.95
C PHE A 1008 13.03 -8.94 12.35
N GLY A 1009 12.45 -7.86 11.80
CA GLY A 1009 11.11 -7.87 11.20
C GLY A 1009 9.96 -8.15 12.17
N ARG A 1010 10.20 -7.98 13.48
CA ARG A 1010 9.23 -8.26 14.55
C ARG A 1010 8.69 -6.94 15.12
N PRO A 1011 7.41 -6.88 15.54
CA PRO A 1011 6.85 -5.70 16.20
C PRO A 1011 7.72 -5.16 17.34
N VAL A 1012 7.70 -3.84 17.54
CA VAL A 1012 8.55 -3.14 18.52
C VAL A 1012 7.71 -2.30 19.47
N ILE A 1013 7.87 -2.52 20.77
CA ILE A 1013 7.35 -1.67 21.83
C ILE A 1013 8.43 -0.67 22.26
N LEU A 1014 8.35 0.57 21.78
CA LEU A 1014 9.30 1.65 22.04
C LEU A 1014 8.79 2.55 23.18
N SER A 1015 9.53 2.69 24.29
CA SER A 1015 9.15 3.62 25.37
C SER A 1015 9.80 4.99 25.18
N SER A 1016 9.04 6.06 25.37
CA SER A 1016 9.43 7.44 25.04
C SER A 1016 9.78 8.35 26.23
N GLY A 1017 10.12 7.79 27.39
CA GLY A 1017 10.50 8.58 28.56
C GLY A 1017 11.77 9.39 28.31
N MET A 1018 11.82 10.61 28.84
CA MET A 1018 12.87 11.63 28.61
C MET A 1018 12.92 12.22 27.18
N ALA A 1019 12.18 11.67 26.20
CA ALA A 1019 12.31 12.05 24.80
C ALA A 1019 11.41 13.21 24.38
N MET A 1020 11.91 14.04 23.46
CA MET A 1020 11.14 15.02 22.70
C MET A 1020 10.47 14.37 21.49
N LEU A 1021 9.40 14.98 20.97
CA LEU A 1021 8.64 14.42 19.84
C LEU A 1021 9.49 14.14 18.59
N GLY A 1022 10.47 15.00 18.30
CA GLY A 1022 11.41 14.79 17.18
C GLY A 1022 12.43 13.66 17.43
N GLU A 1023 12.77 13.34 18.68
CA GLU A 1023 13.61 12.18 18.98
C GLU A 1023 12.84 10.87 18.79
N ILE A 1024 11.54 10.88 19.13
CA ILE A 1024 10.63 9.77 18.79
C ILE A 1024 10.51 9.60 17.28
N GLU A 1025 10.39 10.70 16.53
CA GLU A 1025 10.37 10.69 15.06
C GLU A 1025 11.65 10.09 14.47
N TYR A 1026 12.83 10.48 14.96
CA TYR A 1026 14.11 9.88 14.54
C TYR A 1026 14.20 8.38 14.90
N ALA A 1027 13.67 7.97 16.05
CA ALA A 1027 13.65 6.57 16.47
C ALA A 1027 12.75 5.72 15.57
N ILE A 1028 11.57 6.24 15.22
CA ILE A 1028 10.64 5.62 14.27
C ILE A 1028 11.27 5.54 12.89
N ALA A 1029 11.83 6.64 12.36
CA ALA A 1029 12.50 6.66 11.07
C ALA A 1029 13.71 5.71 10.99
N ALA A 1030 14.38 5.43 12.13
CA ALA A 1030 15.45 4.44 12.22
C ALA A 1030 14.95 2.99 12.11
N LEU A 1031 13.72 2.71 12.58
CA LEU A 1031 13.03 1.42 12.46
C LEU A 1031 12.40 1.23 11.08
N GLU A 1032 11.69 2.25 10.58
CA GLU A 1032 11.09 2.25 9.23
C GLU A 1032 12.16 2.16 8.14
N GLY A 1033 13.30 2.84 8.32
CA GLY A 1033 14.45 2.80 7.41
C GLY A 1033 15.15 1.44 7.30
N VAL A 1034 14.71 0.41 8.05
CA VAL A 1034 15.13 -0.99 7.90
C VAL A 1034 13.96 -1.96 7.67
N GLY A 1035 12.78 -1.45 7.31
CA GLY A 1035 11.63 -2.26 6.86
C GLY A 1035 10.53 -2.51 7.89
N LEU A 1036 10.59 -1.93 9.10
CA LEU A 1036 9.54 -2.09 10.11
C LEU A 1036 8.43 -1.05 9.93
N ALA A 1037 7.20 -1.47 9.65
CA ALA A 1037 6.09 -0.54 9.41
C ALA A 1037 5.58 0.13 10.71
N ILE A 1038 5.04 1.35 10.59
CA ILE A 1038 4.58 2.15 11.74
C ILE A 1038 3.50 1.46 12.59
N ASP A 1039 2.66 0.61 12.00
CA ASP A 1039 1.62 -0.15 12.70
C ASP A 1039 2.17 -1.36 13.48
N GLN A 1040 3.38 -1.80 13.16
CA GLN A 1040 4.16 -2.75 13.96
C GLN A 1040 4.86 -2.08 15.16
N ILE A 1041 4.80 -0.74 15.28
CA ILE A 1041 5.41 0.01 16.38
C ILE A 1041 4.33 0.38 17.42
N SER A 1042 4.53 -0.13 18.64
CA SER A 1042 3.78 0.29 19.84
C SER A 1042 4.57 1.34 20.60
N LEU A 1043 4.15 2.59 20.53
CA LEU A 1043 4.82 3.72 21.17
C LEU A 1043 4.22 3.97 22.55
N LEU A 1044 5.00 3.72 23.61
CA LEU A 1044 4.58 3.94 24.99
C LEU A 1044 4.99 5.33 25.48
N HIS A 1045 4.01 6.11 25.91
CA HIS A 1045 4.27 7.30 26.74
C HIS A 1045 4.85 6.86 28.10
N CYS A 1046 5.75 7.63 28.70
CA CYS A 1046 6.51 7.21 29.87
C CYS A 1046 7.12 8.41 30.62
N THR A 1047 7.21 8.32 31.95
CA THR A 1047 8.00 9.24 32.79
C THR A 1047 9.07 8.41 33.51
N THR A 1048 10.35 8.67 33.23
CA THR A 1048 11.49 7.85 33.72
C THR A 1048 11.90 8.25 35.15
N GLU A 1049 11.01 8.05 36.11
CA GLU A 1049 11.26 8.24 37.55
C GLU A 1049 10.55 7.13 38.35
N TYR A 1050 11.13 6.69 39.47
CA TYR A 1050 10.76 5.45 40.16
C TYR A 1050 10.63 5.65 41.69
N PRO A 1051 9.42 5.98 42.22
CA PRO A 1051 8.16 6.14 41.52
C PRO A 1051 7.94 7.54 40.91
N ALA A 1052 7.28 7.62 39.77
CA ALA A 1052 6.92 8.88 39.12
C ALA A 1052 5.79 9.62 39.87
N PRO A 1053 5.90 10.95 40.10
CA PRO A 1053 4.81 11.78 40.60
C PRO A 1053 3.62 11.81 39.63
N ALA A 1054 2.38 11.75 40.14
CA ALA A 1054 1.18 11.65 39.31
C ALA A 1054 0.94 12.92 38.48
N GLU A 1055 1.29 14.08 39.03
CA GLU A 1055 1.24 15.40 38.41
C GLU A 1055 2.23 15.56 37.24
N GLU A 1056 3.31 14.78 37.21
CA GLU A 1056 4.35 14.81 36.16
C GLU A 1056 4.10 13.79 35.04
N VAL A 1057 3.08 12.94 35.16
CA VAL A 1057 2.78 11.89 34.17
C VAL A 1057 2.39 12.47 32.81
N ASN A 1058 1.59 13.54 32.75
CA ASN A 1058 1.09 14.14 31.51
C ASN A 1058 0.47 13.13 30.50
N LEU A 1059 -0.58 12.38 30.91
CA LEU A 1059 -1.26 11.41 30.02
C LEU A 1059 -1.82 12.02 28.71
N LEU A 1060 -2.00 13.34 28.64
CA LEU A 1060 -2.44 14.00 27.40
C LEU A 1060 -1.38 13.96 26.29
N ALA A 1061 -0.09 13.76 26.62
CA ALA A 1061 0.98 13.55 25.65
C ALA A 1061 0.68 12.39 24.69
N MET A 1062 -0.02 11.34 25.14
CA MET A 1062 -0.48 10.23 24.31
C MET A 1062 -1.36 10.69 23.13
N GLN A 1063 -2.14 11.77 23.27
CA GLN A 1063 -2.94 12.32 22.17
C GLN A 1063 -2.06 13.02 21.15
N THR A 1064 -1.06 13.78 21.62
CA THR A 1064 -0.05 14.42 20.76
C THR A 1064 0.72 13.37 19.96
N MET A 1065 1.16 12.30 20.62
CA MET A 1065 1.85 11.18 19.98
C MET A 1065 0.96 10.46 18.96
N ARG A 1066 -0.33 10.25 19.27
CA ARG A 1066 -1.32 9.68 18.34
C ARG A 1066 -1.54 10.54 17.10
N ALA A 1067 -1.55 11.86 17.26
CA ALA A 1067 -1.72 12.80 16.15
C ALA A 1067 -0.46 12.95 15.29
N ALA A 1068 0.72 12.88 15.92
CA ALA A 1068 2.02 12.97 15.24
C ALA A 1068 2.38 11.69 14.47
N PHE A 1069 2.03 10.51 15.01
CA PHE A 1069 2.39 9.21 14.44
C PHE A 1069 1.13 8.38 14.09
N PRO A 1070 0.32 8.82 13.11
CA PRO A 1070 -0.91 8.14 12.71
C PRO A 1070 -0.59 6.75 12.12
N GLY A 1071 -0.98 5.70 12.85
CA GLY A 1071 -0.69 4.30 12.52
C GLY A 1071 -0.03 3.55 13.68
N ALA A 1072 0.78 4.24 14.49
CA ALA A 1072 1.43 3.64 15.65
C ALA A 1072 0.41 3.27 16.75
N THR A 1073 0.64 2.12 17.40
CA THR A 1073 -0.17 1.71 18.55
C THR A 1073 0.27 2.47 19.80
N ILE A 1074 -0.54 3.44 20.25
CA ILE A 1074 -0.21 4.22 21.44
C ILE A 1074 -0.51 3.43 22.72
N GLY A 1075 0.45 3.39 23.63
CA GLY A 1075 0.34 2.81 24.97
C GLY A 1075 0.98 3.67 26.05
N TYR A 1076 1.13 3.11 27.25
CA TYR A 1076 1.69 3.79 28.41
C TYR A 1076 2.55 2.84 29.26
N SER A 1077 3.75 3.30 29.65
CA SER A 1077 4.69 2.63 30.55
C SER A 1077 4.70 3.38 31.86
N ASP A 1078 4.32 2.70 32.94
CA ASP A 1078 3.91 3.31 34.18
C ASP A 1078 4.84 2.97 35.35
N HIS A 1079 5.30 4.02 36.03
CA HIS A 1079 6.16 3.96 37.21
C HIS A 1079 5.53 4.68 38.42
N THR A 1080 4.26 5.11 38.33
CA THR A 1080 3.52 5.71 39.44
C THR A 1080 3.16 4.68 40.52
N GLN A 1081 2.78 5.14 41.71
CA GLN A 1081 2.22 4.25 42.73
C GLN A 1081 0.73 3.99 42.49
N GLY A 1082 0.26 2.77 42.80
CA GLY A 1082 -1.14 2.39 42.66
C GLY A 1082 -1.57 2.09 41.21
N ILE A 1083 -2.89 2.10 40.99
CA ILE A 1083 -3.55 1.54 39.78
C ILE A 1083 -4.41 2.53 38.99
N ASP A 1084 -4.57 3.77 39.48
CA ASP A 1084 -5.53 4.73 38.90
C ASP A 1084 -5.04 5.31 37.55
N ILE A 1085 -3.76 5.67 37.48
CA ILE A 1085 -3.12 6.24 36.28
C ILE A 1085 -3.15 5.27 35.07
N PRO A 1086 -2.82 3.96 35.18
CA PRO A 1086 -2.87 3.06 34.02
C PRO A 1086 -4.32 2.77 33.58
N ILE A 1087 -5.29 2.81 34.49
CA ILE A 1087 -6.72 2.73 34.14
C ILE A 1087 -7.16 4.01 33.39
N ALA A 1088 -6.70 5.18 33.83
CA ALA A 1088 -6.95 6.45 33.14
C ALA A 1088 -6.28 6.53 31.76
N ALA A 1089 -5.08 5.96 31.60
CA ALA A 1089 -4.40 5.85 30.31
C ALA A 1089 -5.23 5.03 29.30
N VAL A 1090 -5.82 3.92 29.73
CA VAL A 1090 -6.75 3.12 28.89
C VAL A 1090 -8.00 3.92 28.52
N ALA A 1091 -8.55 4.73 29.43
CA ALA A 1091 -9.68 5.62 29.12
C ALA A 1091 -9.33 6.71 28.07
N LEU A 1092 -8.06 7.09 27.96
CA LEU A 1092 -7.51 7.97 26.91
C LEU A 1092 -7.07 7.21 25.64
N GLY A 1093 -7.24 5.89 25.62
CA GLY A 1093 -6.98 4.99 24.49
C GLY A 1093 -5.56 4.42 24.43
N ALA A 1094 -4.88 4.22 25.57
CA ALA A 1094 -3.74 3.31 25.62
C ALA A 1094 -4.20 1.89 25.27
N GLN A 1095 -3.51 1.25 24.33
CA GLN A 1095 -3.76 -0.14 23.92
C GLN A 1095 -2.77 -1.13 24.53
N VAL A 1096 -1.61 -0.63 24.99
CA VAL A 1096 -0.58 -1.39 25.72
C VAL A 1096 -0.32 -0.67 27.05
N ILE A 1097 -0.27 -1.44 28.15
CA ILE A 1097 0.08 -0.95 29.49
C ILE A 1097 1.26 -1.77 30.01
N GLU A 1098 2.36 -1.12 30.35
CA GLU A 1098 3.51 -1.70 31.05
C GLU A 1098 3.56 -1.17 32.47
N LYS A 1099 3.77 -2.06 33.46
CA LYS A 1099 3.85 -1.73 34.89
C LYS A 1099 4.79 -2.72 35.57
N HIS A 1100 5.68 -2.23 36.43
CA HIS A 1100 6.52 -3.10 37.26
C HIS A 1100 5.68 -3.83 38.32
N PHE A 1101 6.03 -5.08 38.64
CA PHE A 1101 5.40 -5.84 39.73
C PHE A 1101 6.43 -6.65 40.53
N THR A 1102 6.04 -7.10 41.71
CA THR A 1102 6.88 -7.89 42.62
C THR A 1102 6.02 -8.81 43.49
N LEU A 1103 6.67 -9.72 44.24
CA LEU A 1103 6.02 -10.53 45.27
C LEU A 1103 5.86 -9.75 46.58
N ASP A 1104 6.83 -8.89 46.91
CA ASP A 1104 6.90 -8.09 48.14
C ASP A 1104 7.74 -6.82 47.87
N ARG A 1105 7.17 -5.64 48.17
CA ARG A 1105 7.82 -4.33 47.98
C ARG A 1105 9.01 -4.06 48.90
N THR A 1106 9.18 -4.86 49.96
CA THR A 1106 10.25 -4.73 50.95
C THR A 1106 11.54 -5.47 50.58
N MET A 1107 11.52 -6.27 49.51
CA MET A 1107 12.70 -6.98 49.00
C MET A 1107 13.81 -6.03 48.52
N GLN A 1108 15.07 -6.47 48.63
CA GLN A 1108 16.22 -5.69 48.16
C GLN A 1108 16.32 -5.66 46.63
N GLY A 1109 16.25 -4.46 46.06
CA GLY A 1109 16.51 -4.16 44.66
C GLY A 1109 16.02 -2.75 44.31
N PRO A 1110 16.40 -2.19 43.15
CA PRO A 1110 16.09 -0.79 42.81
C PRO A 1110 14.58 -0.55 42.62
N ASP A 1111 13.87 -1.47 41.98
CA ASP A 1111 12.54 -1.18 41.44
C ASP A 1111 11.37 -1.64 42.34
N HIS A 1112 11.64 -2.43 43.40
CA HIS A 1112 10.61 -3.03 44.25
C HIS A 1112 9.64 -2.01 44.85
N ARG A 1113 10.11 -0.80 45.19
CA ARG A 1113 9.30 0.27 45.79
C ARG A 1113 8.29 0.91 44.84
N ALA A 1114 8.51 0.83 43.52
CA ALA A 1114 7.60 1.35 42.49
C ALA A 1114 6.69 0.25 41.90
N SER A 1115 7.03 -1.02 42.11
CA SER A 1115 6.27 -2.19 41.66
C SER A 1115 4.88 -2.33 42.31
N LEU A 1116 3.95 -3.00 41.63
CA LEU A 1116 2.71 -3.54 42.22
C LEU A 1116 2.93 -4.88 42.92
N GLU A 1117 2.18 -5.14 43.98
CA GLU A 1117 2.05 -6.48 44.60
C GLU A 1117 0.94 -7.30 43.91
N PRO A 1118 0.88 -8.63 44.06
CA PRO A 1118 0.01 -9.48 43.23
C PRO A 1118 -1.49 -9.16 43.31
N ALA A 1119 -1.97 -8.70 44.47
CA ALA A 1119 -3.35 -8.27 44.67
C ALA A 1119 -3.68 -6.97 43.91
N GLU A 1120 -2.74 -6.01 43.87
CA GLU A 1120 -2.90 -4.75 43.14
C GLU A 1120 -2.78 -4.97 41.63
N LEU A 1121 -1.86 -5.85 41.19
CA LEU A 1121 -1.74 -6.26 39.79
C LEU A 1121 -3.08 -6.86 39.29
N THR A 1122 -3.67 -7.76 40.08
CA THR A 1122 -5.00 -8.34 39.80
C THR A 1122 -6.08 -7.27 39.73
N ALA A 1123 -6.06 -6.29 40.63
CA ALA A 1123 -7.02 -5.18 40.65
C ALA A 1123 -6.87 -4.25 39.42
N MET A 1124 -5.62 -3.96 39.00
CA MET A 1124 -5.30 -3.16 37.82
C MET A 1124 -5.77 -3.83 36.54
N VAL A 1125 -5.39 -5.09 36.31
CA VAL A 1125 -5.83 -5.89 35.14
C VAL A 1125 -7.35 -5.95 35.08
N SER A 1126 -7.99 -6.25 36.21
CA SER A 1126 -9.46 -6.28 36.30
C SER A 1126 -10.11 -4.92 36.02
N GLY A 1127 -9.46 -3.82 36.42
CA GLY A 1127 -9.90 -2.44 36.13
C GLY A 1127 -9.85 -2.13 34.64
N ILE A 1128 -8.69 -2.38 34.01
CA ILE A 1128 -8.44 -2.19 32.57
C ILE A 1128 -9.47 -2.96 31.73
N ARG A 1129 -9.68 -4.25 32.04
CA ARG A 1129 -10.64 -5.11 31.32
C ARG A 1129 -12.10 -4.70 31.48
N ARG A 1130 -12.47 -3.98 32.55
CA ARG A 1130 -13.82 -3.38 32.71
C ARG A 1130 -13.96 -2.06 31.96
N VAL A 1131 -12.94 -1.20 31.97
CA VAL A 1131 -13.01 0.14 31.38
C VAL A 1131 -13.01 0.10 29.86
N GLY A 1132 -12.15 -0.72 29.23
CA GLY A 1132 -12.03 -0.79 27.76
C GLY A 1132 -13.38 -0.96 27.03
N PRO A 1133 -14.18 -1.99 27.34
CA PRO A 1133 -15.50 -2.17 26.74
C PRO A 1133 -16.52 -1.08 27.08
N ALA A 1134 -16.35 -0.38 28.20
CA ALA A 1134 -17.27 0.66 28.66
C ALA A 1134 -17.13 2.00 27.91
N LEU A 1135 -16.04 2.22 27.17
CA LEU A 1135 -15.81 3.42 26.37
C LEU A 1135 -16.77 3.51 25.15
N GLY A 1136 -17.15 2.36 24.58
CA GLY A 1136 -18.09 2.29 23.46
C GLY A 1136 -17.55 2.85 22.13
N ASP A 1137 -18.47 3.27 21.25
CA ASP A 1137 -18.17 3.75 19.89
C ASP A 1137 -18.24 5.29 19.73
N GLY A 1138 -18.39 6.02 20.84
CA GLY A 1138 -18.58 7.48 20.87
C GLY A 1138 -19.90 8.00 20.30
N ARG A 1139 -20.79 7.14 19.75
CA ARG A 1139 -22.03 7.57 19.09
C ARG A 1139 -23.17 7.62 20.10
N LYS A 1140 -23.71 8.82 20.40
CA LYS A 1140 -24.84 8.91 21.33
C LYS A 1140 -26.13 8.33 20.74
N ARG A 1141 -26.46 7.11 21.20
CA ARG A 1141 -27.74 6.42 20.97
C ARG A 1141 -28.29 5.83 22.28
N PRO A 1142 -29.58 5.45 22.37
CA PRO A 1142 -30.06 4.59 23.44
C PRO A 1142 -29.43 3.20 23.30
N SER A 1143 -28.95 2.65 24.41
CA SER A 1143 -28.53 1.25 24.52
C SER A 1143 -29.72 0.29 24.38
N ALA A 1144 -29.44 -0.99 24.12
CA ALA A 1144 -30.49 -2.00 23.96
C ALA A 1144 -31.37 -2.15 25.22
N SER A 1145 -30.82 -1.93 26.42
CA SER A 1145 -31.54 -1.93 27.70
C SER A 1145 -32.36 -0.66 27.93
N GLU A 1146 -32.02 0.48 27.30
CA GLU A 1146 -32.83 1.70 27.33
C GLU A 1146 -34.02 1.66 26.36
N LEU A 1147 -33.97 0.87 25.29
CA LEU A 1147 -35.02 0.84 24.25
C LEU A 1147 -36.41 0.43 24.76
N PRO A 1148 -36.60 -0.60 25.60
CA PRO A 1148 -37.90 -0.91 26.20
C PRO A 1148 -38.39 0.21 27.13
N ASN A 1149 -37.48 0.75 27.95
CA ASN A 1149 -37.76 1.84 28.88
C ASN A 1149 -38.15 3.13 28.15
N ARG A 1150 -37.67 3.35 26.92
CA ARG A 1150 -38.02 4.49 26.08
C ARG A 1150 -39.53 4.60 25.83
N LEU A 1151 -40.24 3.48 25.65
CA LEU A 1151 -41.68 3.49 25.44
C LEU A 1151 -42.43 3.84 26.74
N ILE A 1152 -41.99 3.30 27.88
CA ILE A 1152 -42.66 3.48 29.19
C ILE A 1152 -42.39 4.88 29.75
N ALA A 1153 -41.14 5.37 29.66
CA ALA A 1153 -40.70 6.60 30.31
C ALA A 1153 -40.94 7.87 29.48
N ARG A 1154 -41.09 7.76 28.15
CA ARG A 1154 -41.55 8.88 27.32
C ARG A 1154 -43.04 9.12 27.51
N LYS A 1155 -43.46 10.31 27.10
CA LYS A 1155 -44.84 10.75 27.12
C LYS A 1155 -45.39 10.83 25.70
N SER A 1156 -46.69 10.71 25.57
CA SER A 1156 -47.47 11.02 24.37
C SER A 1156 -48.45 12.17 24.64
N ILE A 1157 -48.95 12.76 23.57
CA ILE A 1157 -50.10 13.66 23.60
C ILE A 1157 -51.34 12.80 23.86
N VAL A 1158 -52.12 13.19 24.85
CA VAL A 1158 -53.38 12.55 25.26
C VAL A 1158 -54.46 13.61 25.43
N ALA A 1159 -55.73 13.22 25.41
CA ALA A 1159 -56.83 14.12 25.70
C ALA A 1159 -56.89 14.47 27.21
N ALA A 1160 -56.82 15.76 27.57
CA ALA A 1160 -56.87 16.24 28.96
C ALA A 1160 -58.27 16.11 29.60
N ARG A 1161 -59.29 15.98 28.76
CA ARG A 1161 -60.71 15.72 29.04
C ARG A 1161 -61.30 15.02 27.80
N PRO A 1162 -62.56 14.53 27.81
CA PRO A 1162 -63.19 14.06 26.58
C PRO A 1162 -63.22 15.17 25.49
N ILE A 1163 -62.97 14.79 24.25
CA ILE A 1163 -62.95 15.66 23.05
C ILE A 1163 -63.90 15.05 22.03
N ALA A 1164 -64.83 15.85 21.49
CA ALA A 1164 -65.80 15.38 20.50
C ALA A 1164 -65.25 15.45 19.07
N ARG A 1165 -65.75 14.59 18.18
CA ARG A 1165 -65.46 14.65 16.73
C ARG A 1165 -65.83 16.03 16.17
N GLY A 1166 -64.87 16.67 15.50
CA GLY A 1166 -64.99 18.02 14.95
C GLY A 1166 -64.59 19.13 15.92
N GLU A 1167 -64.37 18.84 17.20
CA GLU A 1167 -63.84 19.80 18.17
C GLU A 1167 -62.37 20.12 17.86
N THR A 1168 -61.98 21.38 18.00
CA THR A 1168 -60.60 21.82 17.75
C THR A 1168 -59.68 21.43 18.91
N PHE A 1169 -58.51 20.88 18.59
CA PHE A 1169 -57.44 20.63 19.55
C PHE A 1169 -56.78 21.93 20.00
N THR A 1170 -56.59 22.07 21.31
CA THR A 1170 -56.14 23.27 22.03
C THR A 1170 -55.29 22.86 23.22
N ASP A 1171 -54.48 23.79 23.75
CA ASP A 1171 -53.68 23.54 24.95
C ASP A 1171 -54.53 23.19 26.19
N ASP A 1172 -55.80 23.60 26.22
CA ASP A 1172 -56.74 23.32 27.31
C ASP A 1172 -57.39 21.91 27.23
N ASN A 1173 -57.48 21.31 26.04
CA ASN A 1173 -58.07 19.97 25.86
C ASN A 1173 -57.03 18.87 25.57
N LEU A 1174 -55.75 19.22 25.40
CA LEU A 1174 -54.63 18.28 25.30
C LEU A 1174 -53.78 18.25 26.57
N ALA A 1175 -53.13 17.11 26.83
CA ALA A 1175 -52.13 16.96 27.88
C ALA A 1175 -50.98 16.06 27.41
N VAL A 1176 -49.88 16.05 28.18
CA VAL A 1176 -48.69 15.24 27.89
C VAL A 1176 -48.43 14.27 29.05
N ARG A 1177 -48.76 12.98 28.84
CA ARG A 1177 -48.75 11.90 29.86
C ARG A 1177 -48.02 10.65 29.35
N ARG A 1178 -47.64 9.74 30.26
CA ARG A 1178 -47.01 8.44 29.92
C ARG A 1178 -48.08 7.37 29.64
N PRO A 1179 -47.80 6.31 28.86
CA PRO A 1179 -46.55 6.02 28.15
C PRO A 1179 -46.42 6.75 26.79
N GLY A 1180 -45.29 6.57 26.12
CA GLY A 1180 -44.96 7.19 24.82
C GLY A 1180 -45.44 6.39 23.61
N ASN A 1181 -46.63 5.80 23.67
CA ASN A 1181 -47.19 4.90 22.65
C ASN A 1181 -48.18 5.55 21.66
N GLY A 1182 -48.67 6.76 21.96
CA GLY A 1182 -49.40 7.63 21.01
C GLY A 1182 -48.51 8.75 20.44
N LEU A 1183 -49.12 9.79 19.87
CA LEU A 1183 -48.38 10.87 19.21
C LEU A 1183 -47.32 11.54 20.12
N SER A 1184 -46.13 11.78 19.57
CA SER A 1184 -45.03 12.42 20.30
C SER A 1184 -45.36 13.88 20.65
N PRO A 1185 -45.08 14.36 21.87
CA PRO A 1185 -45.19 15.78 22.25
C PRO A 1185 -44.33 16.72 21.39
N ALA A 1186 -43.32 16.20 20.69
CA ALA A 1186 -42.56 16.97 19.70
C ALA A 1186 -43.40 17.39 18.46
N ARG A 1187 -44.64 16.89 18.32
CA ARG A 1187 -45.60 17.23 17.26
C ARG A 1187 -46.79 18.07 17.78
N TRP A 1188 -46.64 18.71 18.94
CA TRP A 1188 -47.69 19.52 19.58
C TRP A 1188 -48.21 20.61 18.64
N ASP A 1189 -47.31 21.43 18.10
CA ASP A 1189 -47.62 22.55 17.22
C ASP A 1189 -48.20 22.12 15.86
N GLU A 1190 -48.00 20.86 15.45
CA GLU A 1190 -48.66 20.33 14.26
C GLU A 1190 -50.15 20.06 14.49
N LEU A 1191 -50.57 19.87 15.74
CA LEU A 1191 -51.89 19.34 16.11
C LEU A 1191 -52.82 20.40 16.71
N ILE A 1192 -52.29 21.39 17.41
CA ILE A 1192 -53.04 22.58 17.86
C ILE A 1192 -53.72 23.26 16.66
N GLY A 1193 -55.00 23.61 16.80
CA GLY A 1193 -55.80 24.22 15.75
C GLY A 1193 -56.41 23.25 14.73
N ARG A 1194 -56.07 21.96 14.76
CA ARG A 1194 -56.75 20.93 13.95
C ARG A 1194 -58.02 20.43 14.63
N GLN A 1195 -58.96 19.88 13.86
CA GLN A 1195 -60.17 19.24 14.38
C GLN A 1195 -59.97 17.75 14.65
N ALA A 1196 -60.55 17.25 15.74
CA ALA A 1196 -60.58 15.84 16.08
C ALA A 1196 -61.37 15.03 15.04
N THR A 1197 -60.76 13.98 14.48
CA THR A 1197 -61.38 13.16 13.42
C THR A 1197 -62.42 12.17 13.92
N ARG A 1198 -62.40 11.90 15.24
CA ARG A 1198 -63.28 11.02 16.02
C ARG A 1198 -63.42 11.58 17.43
N ASP A 1199 -64.27 10.96 18.25
CA ASP A 1199 -64.31 11.21 19.69
C ASP A 1199 -63.08 10.60 20.37
N TYR A 1200 -62.57 11.26 21.41
CA TYR A 1200 -61.50 10.80 22.29
C TYR A 1200 -61.95 10.84 23.75
N ALA A 1201 -61.69 9.77 24.50
CA ALA A 1201 -61.93 9.69 25.93
C ALA A 1201 -60.83 10.41 26.73
N TRP A 1202 -61.09 10.71 28.01
CA TRP A 1202 -60.08 11.26 28.91
C TRP A 1202 -58.87 10.32 29.04
N ASP A 1203 -57.65 10.87 28.97
CA ASP A 1203 -56.37 10.17 28.93
C ASP A 1203 -56.16 9.24 27.74
N GLU A 1204 -57.05 9.26 26.73
CA GLU A 1204 -56.83 8.54 25.48
C GLU A 1204 -55.72 9.21 24.66
N PRO A 1205 -54.74 8.45 24.13
CA PRO A 1205 -53.73 9.00 23.22
C PRO A 1205 -54.33 9.52 21.92
N ILE A 1206 -53.79 10.65 21.43
CA ILE A 1206 -54.23 11.32 20.20
C ILE A 1206 -53.70 10.63 18.94
#